data_AF-A0AAD8I4W7-F1
#
_entry.id   AF-A0AAD8I4W7-F1
#
_cell.length_a   1.000
_cell.length_b   1.000
_cell.length_c   1.000
_cell.angle_alpha   90.00
_cell.angle_beta   90.00
_cell.angle_gamma   90.00
#
_symmetry.space_group_name_H-M   'P 1'
#
loop_
_entity.id
_entity.type
_entity.pdbx_description
1 polymer ?
#
loop_
_entity_poly.entity_id
_entity_poly.type
_entity_poly.pdbx_seq_one_letter_code
_entity_poly.pdbx_strand_id
1 'polypeptide(L)'
;MELNKYDQLSKLDMSTYDWECRVRAQAVWKAMNRETQEFWGLNIIFIDDSNSRIHAYANAKYCGDIEKDLVEGRVYLLSNFKVKDFLGDETYRPVRNKKHIFFTKDTKLKEGKAEGLKIEKYAFDLFHMMEIEKLANDNRFLVDMVGFMKNRGPIITTNKNNQDKHRLKLELVDGRHGVPVTFFDEFALALDKVLPLNDDEDVILIICCAKVNRYDGKAHLSNYPATRVYINPDHYSADNLRKSLEALKTLSEEYIEKQVCCEVLVKKIETEQKWYLTNCINEVQLEGDKFKCHYCKRIIPHPRRRFQIQTLYSDNTASVSIVFPDSEVSRILQKTVEDLYSPDQEELREKVFPTELKQFENHKYNITIQLKEDNIVKGSCIYEAIEIGETIESSGNFTPKHQSIQEEVLSDMKGMETEDLTKETPQTERSINTKTRSRKNQQPIPFDADNDIGARRKVDKVIEHKFNFINLKEGNFDWKLKVRIIRLWRGVTKSGEVFKGFNIILLDDNNNRIHAFVPGSCSDKLEEKLQVGKICLIRKFEVQKYKADIKFRCLRNDVQLVFSTETQVKEIQDDDKSIEANVFDFYDHSELKALTTQKTYLADVVGIIKHYEPLTNLVNRLGDPQKQVKMIITYGRSSVNVTFWDTFAENFDKEMNEVVEKPVILIIASSRVGLWNEEVDLSSVGATQFYLNYNHYSVLQLRKRLTQVGFTDQIYAKDKHSTVELLKVAAIQNLGKEYIEREVFAHLNIHSMEETEKWYSTICTACEQELKIDEGNYYCRNCDRILPHPDKKFNISVIVGDDTGDIQVRLGDQQIRTVVGNRAVHILKEVGQATTFPTTLQKLEKQNFTVKLIIKEVNVVNNVPIYKATNICKGFIDPNEKKEETNTSSQQNTAQTSSSSYHLDGMSQLNFQSPMSTTKMKEH
;
A
#
# COMPACT_ATOMS: atom_id res chain seq x y z
N MET A 1 21.62 -27.30 17.12
CA MET A 1 21.43 -25.95 16.55
C MET A 1 20.70 -25.17 17.62
N GLU A 2 21.25 -24.04 18.09
CA GLU A 2 20.56 -23.19 19.08
C GLU A 2 19.28 -22.60 18.44
N LEU A 3 18.32 -22.15 19.26
CA LEU A 3 17.20 -21.32 18.77
C LEU A 3 17.78 -20.11 18.01
N ASN A 4 17.12 -19.67 16.92
CA ASN A 4 17.63 -18.52 16.19
C ASN A 4 17.59 -17.29 17.10
N LYS A 5 18.78 -16.78 17.43
CA LYS A 5 19.01 -15.71 18.42
C LYS A 5 19.33 -14.36 17.80
N TYR A 6 19.36 -14.28 16.47
CA TYR A 6 19.69 -13.07 15.74
C TYR A 6 18.42 -12.37 15.21
N ASP A 7 18.43 -11.05 15.26
CA ASP A 7 17.38 -10.19 14.73
C ASP A 7 17.39 -10.18 13.20
N GLN A 8 16.19 -10.19 12.62
CA GLN A 8 16.01 -10.09 11.17
C GLN A 8 15.94 -8.63 10.73
N LEU A 9 16.56 -8.30 9.59
CA LEU A 9 16.63 -6.95 9.03
C LEU A 9 15.25 -6.36 8.69
N SER A 10 14.27 -7.21 8.43
CA SER A 10 12.86 -6.84 8.23
C SER A 10 12.14 -6.44 9.52
N LYS A 11 12.60 -6.92 10.69
CA LYS A 11 12.00 -6.68 12.01
C LYS A 11 12.58 -5.48 12.76
N LEU A 12 13.82 -5.09 12.46
CA LEU A 12 14.50 -3.92 13.03
C LEU A 12 13.60 -2.69 13.08
N ASP A 13 13.60 -1.93 14.17
CA ASP A 13 12.89 -0.67 14.32
C ASP A 13 13.68 0.39 15.12
N MET A 14 13.09 1.56 15.33
CA MET A 14 13.74 2.73 15.95
C MET A 14 13.60 2.79 17.48
N SER A 15 13.00 1.79 18.14
CA SER A 15 12.77 1.78 19.58
C SER A 15 14.04 1.53 20.40
N THR A 16 15.01 0.80 19.85
CA THR A 16 16.25 0.42 20.51
C THR A 16 17.47 0.53 19.60
N TYR A 17 18.65 0.42 20.21
CA TYR A 17 19.97 0.34 19.59
C TYR A 17 20.60 -1.05 19.79
N ASP A 18 20.04 -1.85 20.69
CA ASP A 18 20.60 -3.12 21.20
C ASP A 18 20.21 -4.32 20.31
N TRP A 19 20.24 -4.11 19.00
CA TRP A 19 19.98 -5.13 17.98
C TRP A 19 21.21 -6.02 17.77
N GLU A 20 21.01 -7.31 17.46
CA GLU A 20 22.09 -8.24 17.06
C GLU A 20 21.72 -9.02 15.79
N CYS A 21 22.30 -8.64 14.65
CA CYS A 21 22.01 -9.24 13.35
C CYS A 21 23.20 -10.05 12.81
N ARG A 22 22.89 -11.14 12.09
CA ARG A 22 23.88 -11.89 11.27
C ARG A 22 23.63 -11.60 9.79
N VAL A 23 24.61 -10.98 9.12
CA VAL A 23 24.43 -10.34 7.81
C VAL A 23 25.60 -10.60 6.86
N ARG A 24 25.33 -10.78 5.56
CA ARG A 24 26.36 -10.73 4.51
C ARG A 24 26.47 -9.31 3.95
N ALA A 25 27.69 -8.80 3.78
CA ALA A 25 27.94 -7.54 3.10
C ALA A 25 27.88 -7.75 1.57
N GLN A 26 26.72 -7.56 0.93
CA GLN A 26 26.54 -7.78 -0.51
C GLN A 26 27.25 -6.74 -1.38
N ALA A 27 27.34 -5.49 -0.93
CA ALA A 27 28.04 -4.43 -1.65
C ALA A 27 28.64 -3.43 -0.67
N VAL A 28 29.88 -2.98 -0.91
CA VAL A 28 30.59 -1.95 -0.14
C VAL A 28 31.11 -0.87 -1.10
N TRP A 29 30.96 0.42 -0.74
CA TRP A 29 31.57 1.53 -1.49
C TRP A 29 31.77 2.77 -0.62
N LYS A 30 32.77 3.58 -0.97
CA LYS A 30 33.09 4.82 -0.26
C LYS A 30 32.09 5.94 -0.58
N ALA A 31 31.69 6.67 0.45
CA ALA A 31 31.04 7.98 0.34
C ALA A 31 32.13 9.05 0.21
N MET A 32 32.13 9.77 -0.91
CA MET A 32 33.11 10.79 -1.22
C MET A 32 32.41 12.12 -1.54
N ASN A 33 32.97 13.23 -1.08
CA ASN A 33 32.57 14.57 -1.53
C ASN A 33 32.90 14.71 -3.03
N ARG A 34 31.91 15.11 -3.83
CA ARG A 34 32.06 15.19 -5.30
C ARG A 34 33.07 16.25 -5.76
N GLU A 35 33.24 17.33 -5.01
CA GLU A 35 34.10 18.45 -5.37
C GLU A 35 35.49 18.35 -4.74
N THR A 36 35.56 18.05 -3.44
CA THR A 36 36.84 18.01 -2.71
C THR A 36 37.51 16.63 -2.72
N GLN A 37 36.81 15.57 -3.15
CA GLN A 37 37.24 14.17 -3.02
C GLN A 37 37.57 13.76 -1.56
N GLU A 38 36.97 14.44 -0.59
CA GLU A 38 37.03 14.09 0.84
C GLU A 38 36.24 12.80 1.13
N PHE A 39 36.79 11.92 1.96
CA PHE A 39 36.13 10.70 2.41
C PHE A 39 35.17 10.97 3.58
N TRP A 40 33.90 10.62 3.41
CA TRP A 40 32.85 10.82 4.40
C TRP A 40 32.47 9.55 5.18
N GLY A 41 32.78 8.36 4.64
CA GLY A 41 32.50 7.08 5.27
C GLY A 41 32.24 5.95 4.27
N LEU A 42 31.80 4.79 4.77
CA LEU A 42 31.44 3.62 3.98
C LEU A 42 29.92 3.46 3.89
N ASN A 43 29.44 3.11 2.70
CA ASN A 43 28.11 2.57 2.47
C ASN A 43 28.19 1.07 2.29
N ILE A 44 27.17 0.37 2.80
CA ILE A 44 27.11 -1.08 2.82
C ILE A 44 25.68 -1.52 2.46
N ILE A 45 25.50 -2.52 1.61
CA ILE A 45 24.25 -3.29 1.53
C ILE A 45 24.45 -4.55 2.34
N PHE A 46 23.70 -4.69 3.44
CA PHE A 46 23.63 -5.92 4.20
C PHE A 46 22.41 -6.75 3.77
N ILE A 47 22.60 -8.07 3.72
CA ILE A 47 21.52 -9.05 3.50
C ILE A 47 21.54 -10.09 4.63
N ASP A 48 20.38 -10.56 5.07
CA ASP A 48 20.28 -11.56 6.15
C ASP A 48 19.80 -12.93 5.63
N ASP A 49 19.58 -13.86 6.57
CA ASP A 49 19.03 -15.17 6.23
C ASP A 49 17.63 -15.04 5.59
N SER A 50 16.79 -14.10 6.01
CA SER A 50 15.46 -13.87 5.44
C SER A 50 15.45 -13.39 3.97
N ASN A 51 16.62 -13.12 3.39
CA ASN A 51 16.83 -12.49 2.07
C ASN A 51 16.42 -11.00 2.05
N SER A 52 16.16 -10.41 3.22
CA SER A 52 15.92 -8.97 3.37
C SER A 52 17.20 -8.20 3.16
N ARG A 53 17.10 -7.02 2.54
CA ARG A 53 18.22 -6.12 2.28
C ARG A 53 18.06 -4.82 3.07
N ILE A 54 19.14 -4.31 3.65
CA ILE A 54 19.19 -2.99 4.28
C ILE A 54 20.45 -2.24 3.87
N HIS A 55 20.34 -0.92 3.74
CA HIS A 55 21.49 -0.03 3.62
C HIS A 55 22.07 0.18 5.02
N ALA A 56 23.39 0.23 5.15
CA ALA A 56 24.09 0.73 6.32
C ALA A 56 25.11 1.81 5.93
N TYR A 57 25.34 2.76 6.84
CA TYR A 57 26.34 3.82 6.70
C TYR A 57 27.25 3.89 7.93
N ALA A 58 28.56 3.82 7.70
CA ALA A 58 29.60 4.00 8.70
C ALA A 58 30.37 5.28 8.41
N ASN A 59 30.23 6.30 9.27
CA ASN A 59 30.88 7.59 9.09
C ASN A 59 32.42 7.48 9.24
N ALA A 60 33.18 8.24 8.45
CA ALA A 60 34.65 8.28 8.45
C ALA A 60 35.27 8.39 9.86
N LYS A 61 34.62 9.13 10.78
CA LYS A 61 35.09 9.30 12.16
C LYS A 61 35.12 7.99 12.98
N TYR A 62 34.33 6.98 12.59
CA TYR A 62 34.15 5.73 13.35
C TYR A 62 34.36 4.47 12.50
N CYS A 63 34.76 4.57 11.22
CA CYS A 63 34.91 3.43 10.33
C CYS A 63 36.35 3.01 10.02
N GLY A 64 37.38 3.64 10.62
CA GLY A 64 38.78 3.42 10.24
C GLY A 64 39.31 1.99 10.47
N ASP A 65 38.79 1.28 11.47
CA ASP A 65 39.09 -0.14 11.69
C ASP A 65 38.19 -1.03 10.82
N ILE A 66 36.89 -0.70 10.78
CA ILE A 66 35.88 -1.39 9.95
C ILE A 66 36.25 -1.40 8.46
N GLU A 67 36.89 -0.36 7.93
CA GLU A 67 37.31 -0.29 6.52
C GLU A 67 38.31 -1.38 6.13
N LYS A 68 39.10 -1.89 7.07
CA LYS A 68 40.07 -2.97 6.84
C LYS A 68 39.41 -4.35 6.95
N ASP A 69 38.47 -4.48 7.88
CA ASP A 69 37.83 -5.77 8.20
C ASP A 69 36.61 -6.06 7.32
N LEU A 70 35.94 -5.03 6.78
CA LEU A 70 34.74 -5.15 5.96
C LEU A 70 35.07 -5.47 4.50
N VAL A 71 35.17 -6.76 4.21
CA VAL A 71 35.24 -7.32 2.86
C VAL A 71 33.84 -7.68 2.33
N GLU A 72 33.56 -7.29 1.08
CA GLU A 72 32.36 -7.65 0.33
C GLU A 72 32.23 -9.18 0.18
N GLY A 73 30.99 -9.69 0.10
CA GLY A 73 30.68 -11.11 0.03
C GLY A 73 30.78 -11.88 1.36
N ARG A 74 31.47 -11.37 2.40
CA ARG A 74 31.61 -12.06 3.70
C ARG A 74 30.41 -11.85 4.64
N VAL A 75 30.30 -12.72 5.64
CA VAL A 75 29.25 -12.71 6.68
C VAL A 75 29.81 -12.13 7.99
N TYR A 76 29.01 -11.31 8.68
CA TYR A 76 29.36 -10.62 9.91
C TYR A 76 28.26 -10.75 10.96
N LEU A 77 28.65 -10.68 12.22
CA LEU A 77 27.80 -10.34 13.35
C LEU A 77 27.88 -8.82 13.55
N LEU A 78 26.73 -8.16 13.52
CA LEU A 78 26.57 -6.72 13.63
C LEU A 78 25.68 -6.41 14.84
N SER A 79 26.18 -5.64 15.81
CA SER A 79 25.41 -5.24 16.99
C SER A 79 25.63 -3.80 17.43
N ASN A 80 24.76 -3.30 18.30
CA ASN A 80 24.82 -1.97 18.93
C ASN A 80 24.80 -0.80 17.91
N PHE A 81 23.83 -0.81 17.00
CA PHE A 81 23.72 0.16 15.91
C PHE A 81 22.40 0.95 15.95
N LYS A 82 22.41 2.15 15.37
CA LYS A 82 21.21 2.98 15.31
C LYS A 82 20.40 2.67 14.06
N VAL A 83 19.13 2.30 14.22
CA VAL A 83 18.17 2.28 13.11
C VAL A 83 17.54 3.68 12.97
N LYS A 84 17.35 4.15 11.72
CA LYS A 84 16.53 5.32 11.40
C LYS A 84 15.71 5.05 10.15
N ASP A 85 14.58 5.73 9.99
CA ASP A 85 14.02 5.96 8.66
C ASP A 85 14.89 6.96 7.86
N PHE A 86 14.90 6.83 6.53
CA PHE A 86 15.50 7.80 5.62
C PHE A 86 14.77 9.16 5.71
N LEU A 87 15.51 10.27 5.61
CA LEU A 87 14.97 11.62 5.87
C LEU A 87 14.93 12.49 4.61
N GLY A 88 13.72 12.75 4.11
CA GLY A 88 13.48 13.62 2.95
C GLY A 88 13.75 12.93 1.61
N ASP A 89 14.01 13.74 0.57
CA ASP A 89 14.22 13.28 -0.81
C ASP A 89 15.65 12.76 -1.03
N GLU A 90 16.04 11.72 -0.28
CA GLU A 90 17.29 11.01 -0.53
C GLU A 90 17.23 10.26 -1.86
N THR A 91 18.10 10.64 -2.79
CA THR A 91 18.13 10.12 -4.17
C THR A 91 19.12 8.96 -4.33
N TYR A 92 18.82 8.05 -5.25
CA TYR A 92 19.66 6.90 -5.61
C TYR A 92 19.95 5.95 -4.44
N ARG A 93 18.96 5.75 -3.56
CA ARG A 93 19.05 4.78 -2.48
C ARG A 93 19.24 3.36 -3.04
N PRO A 94 20.17 2.56 -2.50
CA PRO A 94 20.52 1.25 -3.04
C PRO A 94 19.45 0.17 -2.79
N VAL A 95 18.63 0.33 -1.75
CA VAL A 95 17.57 -0.62 -1.39
C VAL A 95 16.29 0.08 -0.94
N ARG A 96 15.16 -0.62 -1.08
CA ARG A 96 13.80 -0.12 -0.81
C ARG A 96 13.34 -0.24 0.64
N ASN A 97 14.12 -0.88 1.51
CA ASN A 97 13.84 -0.93 2.95
C ASN A 97 13.70 0.50 3.49
N LYS A 98 12.60 0.81 4.18
CA LYS A 98 12.32 2.18 4.68
C LYS A 98 13.33 2.65 5.74
N LYS A 99 14.04 1.68 6.35
CA LYS A 99 15.02 1.88 7.42
C LYS A 99 16.46 1.76 6.90
N HIS A 100 17.36 2.42 7.61
CA HIS A 100 18.80 2.53 7.36
C HIS A 100 19.53 2.32 8.69
N ILE A 101 20.56 1.46 8.68
CA ILE A 101 21.49 1.28 9.80
C ILE A 101 22.55 2.39 9.78
N PHE A 102 22.68 3.12 10.86
CA PHE A 102 23.78 4.06 11.12
C PHE A 102 24.70 3.51 12.19
N PHE A 103 25.98 3.37 11.85
CA PHE A 103 26.99 2.94 12.83
C PHE A 103 27.26 4.10 13.80
N THR A 104 27.40 3.74 15.07
CA THR A 104 27.79 4.63 16.17
C THR A 104 29.21 4.29 16.60
N LYS A 105 29.74 5.03 17.58
CA LYS A 105 31.00 4.70 18.26
C LYS A 105 30.96 3.36 19.03
N ASP A 106 29.76 2.84 19.32
CA ASP A 106 29.54 1.64 20.13
C ASP A 106 29.15 0.42 19.27
N THR A 107 28.97 0.62 17.95
CA THR A 107 28.62 -0.42 16.97
C THR A 107 29.78 -1.41 16.79
N LYS A 108 29.45 -2.70 16.87
CA LYS A 108 30.40 -3.80 16.75
C LYS A 108 30.12 -4.56 15.45
N LEU A 109 31.15 -4.70 14.62
CA LEU A 109 31.17 -5.59 13.47
C LEU A 109 32.25 -6.65 13.73
N LYS A 110 31.90 -7.93 13.62
CA LYS A 110 32.85 -9.06 13.72
C LYS A 110 32.59 -10.03 12.59
N GLU A 111 33.62 -10.57 11.95
CA GLU A 111 33.41 -11.63 10.94
C GLU A 111 32.71 -12.84 11.60
N GLY A 112 31.61 -13.26 11.00
CA GLY A 112 30.68 -14.23 11.57
C GLY A 112 31.03 -15.66 11.16
N LYS A 113 30.93 -16.60 12.11
CA LYS A 113 31.09 -18.03 11.81
C LYS A 113 29.98 -18.54 10.90
N ALA A 114 30.24 -19.69 10.25
CA ALA A 114 29.27 -20.40 9.42
C ALA A 114 28.02 -20.90 10.20
N GLU A 115 28.05 -20.88 11.52
CA GLU A 115 26.94 -21.23 12.41
C GLU A 115 25.70 -20.34 12.19
N GLY A 116 24.52 -20.96 12.04
CA GLY A 116 23.24 -20.30 11.76
C GLY A 116 22.66 -20.68 10.39
N LEU A 117 21.59 -20.00 9.98
CA LEU A 117 20.98 -20.23 8.67
C LEU A 117 21.90 -19.82 7.51
N LYS A 118 21.78 -20.50 6.36
CA LYS A 118 22.44 -20.06 5.12
C LYS A 118 21.90 -18.70 4.71
N ILE A 119 22.79 -17.71 4.60
CA ILE A 119 22.54 -16.42 3.95
C ILE A 119 22.91 -16.60 2.49
N GLU A 120 22.03 -16.23 1.56
CA GLU A 120 22.30 -16.37 0.13
C GLU A 120 23.53 -15.55 -0.31
N LYS A 121 24.13 -15.93 -1.45
CA LYS A 121 25.26 -15.17 -2.00
C LYS A 121 24.82 -13.77 -2.43
N TYR A 122 23.63 -13.68 -3.03
CA TYR A 122 23.04 -12.45 -3.55
C TYR A 122 21.54 -12.41 -3.24
N ALA A 123 21.02 -11.20 -2.96
CA ALA A 123 19.60 -10.88 -2.92
C ALA A 123 19.30 -9.75 -3.91
N PHE A 124 18.24 -9.90 -4.71
CA PHE A 124 17.87 -8.94 -5.76
C PHE A 124 16.44 -8.45 -5.66
N ASP A 125 16.25 -7.19 -6.00
CA ASP A 125 14.96 -6.49 -6.00
C ASP A 125 14.52 -6.20 -7.43
N LEU A 126 14.36 -7.27 -8.22
CA LEU A 126 14.21 -7.22 -9.67
C LEU A 126 12.93 -6.50 -10.12
N PHE A 127 13.08 -5.65 -11.15
CA PHE A 127 12.00 -4.96 -11.85
C PHE A 127 11.77 -5.52 -13.24
N HIS A 128 10.52 -5.46 -13.72
CA HIS A 128 10.17 -5.79 -15.09
C HIS A 128 10.68 -4.71 -16.06
N MET A 129 11.16 -5.10 -17.24
CA MET A 129 11.77 -4.16 -18.20
C MET A 129 10.81 -3.06 -18.67
N MET A 130 9.53 -3.39 -18.85
CA MET A 130 8.47 -2.43 -19.21
C MET A 130 8.33 -1.25 -18.22
N GLU A 131 8.76 -1.40 -16.96
CA GLU A 131 8.71 -0.32 -15.97
C GLU A 131 9.84 0.70 -16.13
N ILE A 132 10.80 0.51 -17.06
CA ILE A 132 11.98 1.36 -17.22
C ILE A 132 11.65 2.86 -17.37
N GLU A 133 10.56 3.19 -18.06
CA GLU A 133 10.09 4.56 -18.26
C GLU A 133 9.46 5.18 -17.00
N LYS A 134 8.75 4.38 -16.19
CA LYS A 134 8.27 4.74 -14.84
C LYS A 134 9.45 4.96 -13.89
N LEU A 135 10.43 4.06 -13.93
CA LEU A 135 11.64 4.10 -13.10
C LEU A 135 12.58 5.25 -13.46
N ALA A 136 12.63 5.67 -14.73
CA ALA A 136 13.40 6.85 -15.16
C ALA A 136 12.90 8.16 -14.56
N ASN A 137 11.65 8.19 -14.07
CA ASN A 137 11.05 9.32 -13.39
C ASN A 137 11.15 9.20 -11.85
N ASP A 138 11.61 8.06 -11.30
CA ASP A 138 11.84 7.84 -9.87
C ASP A 138 13.33 7.95 -9.53
N ASN A 139 13.77 9.13 -9.07
CA ASN A 139 15.14 9.36 -8.66
C ASN A 139 15.48 8.85 -7.24
N ARG A 140 14.52 8.30 -6.49
CA ARG A 140 14.72 7.91 -5.08
C ARG A 140 15.53 6.63 -4.94
N PHE A 141 15.45 5.72 -5.93
CA PHE A 141 15.99 4.37 -5.83
C PHE A 141 16.90 4.00 -7.01
N LEU A 142 17.88 3.14 -6.74
CA LEU A 142 18.52 2.32 -7.75
C LEU A 142 17.64 1.10 -8.05
N VAL A 143 17.86 0.46 -9.20
CA VAL A 143 17.05 -0.66 -9.69
C VAL A 143 17.90 -1.89 -9.94
N ASP A 144 17.31 -3.07 -9.73
CA ASP A 144 17.90 -4.33 -10.13
C ASP A 144 17.12 -4.86 -11.34
N MET A 145 17.82 -5.37 -12.35
CA MET A 145 17.21 -5.86 -13.59
C MET A 145 17.95 -7.09 -14.11
N VAL A 146 17.22 -8.05 -14.65
CA VAL A 146 17.76 -9.27 -15.28
C VAL A 146 17.34 -9.31 -16.74
N GLY A 147 18.24 -9.77 -17.61
CA GLY A 147 17.97 -9.88 -19.05
C GLY A 147 19.08 -10.64 -19.78
N PHE A 148 18.80 -11.09 -21.00
CA PHE A 148 19.85 -11.50 -21.93
C PHE A 148 20.60 -10.27 -22.44
N MET A 149 21.93 -10.35 -22.50
CA MET A 149 22.75 -9.34 -23.19
C MET A 149 22.57 -9.50 -24.70
N LYS A 150 22.28 -8.39 -25.39
CA LYS A 150 22.35 -8.28 -26.85
C LYS A 150 22.99 -6.94 -27.24
N ASN A 151 23.33 -6.77 -28.51
CA ASN A 151 23.79 -5.50 -29.09
C ASN A 151 25.00 -4.87 -28.34
N ARG A 152 26.00 -5.68 -27.97
CA ARG A 152 27.23 -5.19 -27.31
C ARG A 152 28.04 -4.33 -28.29
N GLY A 153 28.16 -3.04 -27.98
CA GLY A 153 29.06 -2.14 -28.69
C GLY A 153 30.51 -2.21 -28.18
N PRO A 154 31.50 -1.77 -28.97
CA PRO A 154 32.88 -1.64 -28.49
C PRO A 154 33.00 -0.55 -27.42
N ILE A 155 34.08 -0.60 -26.63
CA ILE A 155 34.46 0.52 -25.76
C ILE A 155 34.71 1.78 -26.60
N ILE A 156 33.93 2.82 -26.33
CA ILE A 156 34.11 4.14 -26.95
C ILE A 156 34.86 5.04 -25.97
N THR A 157 36.05 5.47 -26.35
CA THR A 157 36.83 6.48 -25.61
C THR A 157 36.55 7.87 -26.15
N THR A 158 36.35 8.85 -25.28
CA THR A 158 36.16 10.27 -25.61
C THR A 158 36.94 11.15 -24.66
N ASN A 159 37.72 12.11 -25.16
CA ASN A 159 38.42 13.05 -24.30
C ASN A 159 37.47 14.20 -23.89
N LYS A 160 37.37 14.48 -22.58
CA LYS A 160 36.65 15.62 -22.02
C LYS A 160 37.47 16.23 -20.89
N ASN A 161 37.73 17.54 -20.96
CA ASN A 161 38.50 18.28 -19.96
C ASN A 161 39.89 17.68 -19.68
N ASN A 162 40.61 17.24 -20.71
CA ASN A 162 41.89 16.50 -20.62
C ASN A 162 41.82 15.18 -19.81
N GLN A 163 40.63 14.60 -19.66
CA GLN A 163 40.45 13.26 -19.12
C GLN A 163 39.77 12.37 -20.16
N ASP A 164 40.30 11.16 -20.33
CA ASP A 164 39.65 10.15 -21.16
C ASP A 164 38.44 9.57 -20.43
N LYS A 165 37.31 9.52 -21.14
CA LYS A 165 36.03 9.00 -20.68
C LYS A 165 35.65 7.81 -21.54
N HIS A 166 35.58 6.65 -20.91
CA HIS A 166 35.24 5.38 -21.57
C HIS A 166 33.76 5.09 -21.38
N ARG A 167 33.12 4.50 -22.39
CA ARG A 167 31.75 4.00 -22.27
C ARG A 167 31.59 2.67 -23.01
N LEU A 168 30.94 1.71 -22.35
CA LEU A 168 30.46 0.46 -22.94
C LEU A 168 28.95 0.58 -23.14
N LYS A 169 28.44 0.17 -24.29
CA LYS A 169 27.00 0.11 -24.58
C LYS A 169 26.59 -1.33 -24.82
N LEU A 170 25.43 -1.71 -24.31
CA LEU A 170 24.76 -2.98 -24.60
C LEU A 170 23.25 -2.81 -24.38
N GLU A 171 22.48 -3.84 -24.69
CA GLU A 171 21.06 -3.94 -24.40
C GLU A 171 20.78 -5.16 -23.52
N LEU A 172 19.85 -5.01 -22.56
CA LEU A 172 19.23 -6.15 -21.89
C LEU A 172 17.87 -6.42 -22.54
N VAL A 173 17.55 -7.68 -22.82
CA VAL A 173 16.23 -8.10 -23.32
C VAL A 173 15.61 -9.20 -22.46
N ASP A 174 14.30 -9.15 -22.25
CA ASP A 174 13.53 -10.22 -21.57
C ASP A 174 12.81 -11.17 -22.56
N GLY A 175 12.92 -10.88 -23.87
CA GLY A 175 12.23 -11.58 -24.95
C GLY A 175 10.99 -10.85 -25.49
N ARG A 176 10.46 -9.86 -24.77
CA ARG A 176 9.37 -8.96 -25.20
C ARG A 176 9.78 -7.47 -25.21
N HIS A 177 10.66 -7.08 -24.30
CA HIS A 177 11.13 -5.72 -24.10
C HIS A 177 12.66 -5.66 -24.15
N GLY A 178 13.19 -4.50 -24.56
CA GLY A 178 14.62 -4.17 -24.53
C GLY A 178 14.88 -2.92 -23.71
N VAL A 179 15.98 -2.93 -22.95
CA VAL A 179 16.45 -1.80 -22.13
C VAL A 179 17.89 -1.48 -22.49
N PRO A 180 18.19 -0.29 -23.04
CA PRO A 180 19.55 0.11 -23.33
C PRO A 180 20.33 0.35 -22.04
N VAL A 181 21.59 -0.04 -22.05
CA VAL A 181 22.52 0.08 -20.91
C VAL A 181 23.78 0.81 -21.38
N THR A 182 24.29 1.71 -20.54
CA THR A 182 25.59 2.35 -20.77
C THR A 182 26.40 2.40 -19.48
N PHE A 183 27.53 1.68 -19.48
CA PHE A 183 28.50 1.71 -18.39
C PHE A 183 29.61 2.70 -18.69
N PHE A 184 30.17 3.33 -17.65
CA PHE A 184 31.14 4.41 -17.77
C PHE A 184 32.47 4.13 -17.02
N ASP A 185 33.53 4.74 -17.55
CA ASP A 185 34.88 4.86 -16.98
C ASP A 185 35.51 3.50 -16.60
N GLU A 186 36.24 3.41 -15.48
CA GLU A 186 36.98 2.19 -15.08
C GLU A 186 36.09 0.94 -15.01
N PHE A 187 34.81 1.10 -14.65
CA PHE A 187 33.85 -0.01 -14.59
C PHE A 187 33.50 -0.56 -15.98
N ALA A 188 33.39 0.30 -16.98
CA ALA A 188 33.17 -0.14 -18.36
C ALA A 188 34.37 -0.96 -18.85
N LEU A 189 35.60 -0.48 -18.61
CA LEU A 189 36.84 -1.17 -18.98
C LEU A 189 37.03 -2.51 -18.24
N ALA A 190 36.55 -2.62 -17.01
CA ALA A 190 36.63 -3.85 -16.24
C ALA A 190 35.60 -4.89 -16.69
N LEU A 191 34.34 -4.46 -16.92
CA LEU A 191 33.27 -5.34 -17.38
C LEU A 191 33.54 -5.88 -18.79
N ASP A 192 34.05 -5.03 -19.69
CA ASP A 192 34.40 -5.39 -21.07
C ASP A 192 35.40 -6.55 -21.16
N LYS A 193 36.31 -6.67 -20.18
CA LYS A 193 37.32 -7.76 -20.07
C LYS A 193 36.75 -9.10 -19.59
N VAL A 194 35.57 -9.10 -18.96
CA VAL A 194 34.95 -10.33 -18.41
C VAL A 194 33.72 -10.78 -19.17
N LEU A 195 33.10 -9.91 -19.99
CA LEU A 195 32.04 -10.29 -20.91
C LEU A 195 32.59 -11.07 -22.12
N PRO A 196 31.95 -12.16 -22.55
CA PRO A 196 32.40 -12.95 -23.70
C PRO A 196 32.30 -12.14 -25.00
N LEU A 197 33.21 -12.45 -25.93
CA LEU A 197 33.43 -11.65 -27.15
C LEU A 197 32.41 -11.91 -28.27
N ASN A 198 31.61 -12.97 -28.17
CA ASN A 198 30.65 -13.38 -29.19
C ASN A 198 29.21 -12.99 -28.77
N ASP A 199 28.47 -12.33 -29.65
CA ASP A 199 27.05 -11.95 -29.41
C ASP A 199 26.06 -13.14 -29.56
N ASP A 200 26.52 -14.26 -30.12
CA ASP A 200 25.72 -15.49 -30.31
C ASP A 200 25.56 -16.31 -29.02
N GLU A 201 26.31 -16.01 -27.96
CA GLU A 201 26.13 -16.65 -26.64
C GLU A 201 24.97 -16.00 -25.89
N ASP A 202 24.00 -16.81 -25.44
CA ASP A 202 22.89 -16.34 -24.60
C ASP A 202 23.35 -16.09 -23.15
N VAL A 203 24.06 -14.97 -22.98
CA VAL A 203 24.56 -14.45 -21.71
C VAL A 203 23.42 -13.77 -20.96
N ILE A 204 23.10 -14.27 -19.76
CA ILE A 204 22.16 -13.61 -18.84
C ILE A 204 22.95 -12.72 -17.89
N LEU A 205 22.55 -11.46 -17.79
CA LEU A 205 23.09 -10.49 -16.84
C LEU A 205 22.05 -10.16 -15.78
N ILE A 206 22.47 -10.10 -14.51
CA ILE A 206 21.75 -9.37 -13.46
C ILE A 206 22.55 -8.10 -13.17
N ILE A 207 22.00 -6.93 -13.48
CA ILE A 207 22.56 -5.64 -13.09
C ILE A 207 21.87 -5.22 -11.79
N CYS A 208 22.61 -5.23 -10.68
CA CYS A 208 22.15 -4.81 -9.36
C CYS A 208 22.52 -3.36 -9.10
N CYS A 209 21.64 -2.60 -8.45
CA CYS A 209 21.79 -1.21 -8.08
C CYS A 209 22.19 -0.31 -9.26
N ALA A 210 21.56 -0.51 -10.42
CA ALA A 210 21.70 0.37 -11.58
C ALA A 210 20.99 1.71 -11.36
N LYS A 211 21.55 2.77 -11.92
CA LYS A 211 20.89 4.09 -11.99
C LYS A 211 20.14 4.22 -13.31
N VAL A 212 18.84 4.46 -13.23
CA VAL A 212 18.03 4.81 -14.41
C VAL A 212 18.18 6.30 -14.71
N ASN A 213 18.38 6.65 -15.97
CA ASN A 213 18.47 8.02 -16.47
C ASN A 213 17.79 8.13 -17.84
N ARG A 214 17.49 9.37 -18.27
CA ARG A 214 17.14 9.64 -19.68
C ARG A 214 18.37 10.09 -20.46
N TYR A 215 18.62 9.48 -21.61
CA TYR A 215 19.58 9.94 -22.61
C TYR A 215 18.83 10.08 -23.95
N ASP A 216 18.89 11.27 -24.55
CA ASP A 216 18.17 11.59 -25.79
C ASP A 216 16.67 11.23 -25.71
N GLY A 217 16.02 11.64 -24.61
CA GLY A 217 14.63 11.32 -24.29
C GLY A 217 14.39 9.92 -23.71
N LYS A 218 15.08 8.89 -24.21
CA LYS A 218 14.87 7.48 -23.86
C LYS A 218 15.43 7.11 -22.49
N ALA A 219 14.72 6.29 -21.72
CA ALA A 219 15.25 5.70 -20.50
C ALA A 219 16.38 4.69 -20.79
N HIS A 220 17.41 4.66 -19.94
CA HIS A 220 18.51 3.70 -20.00
C HIS A 220 19.08 3.42 -18.61
N LEU A 221 19.73 2.27 -18.45
CA LEU A 221 20.50 1.92 -17.25
C LEU A 221 21.95 2.41 -17.34
N SER A 222 22.51 2.75 -16.18
CA SER A 222 23.90 3.20 -16.03
C SER A 222 24.48 2.82 -14.67
N ASN A 223 25.81 2.78 -14.54
CA ASN A 223 26.45 2.49 -13.26
C ASN A 223 26.41 3.66 -12.26
N TYR A 224 26.42 3.27 -10.99
CA TYR A 224 26.48 4.08 -9.78
C TYR A 224 27.52 3.43 -8.82
N PRO A 225 28.03 4.12 -7.78
CA PRO A 225 28.93 3.52 -6.78
C PRO A 225 28.45 2.20 -6.12
N ALA A 226 27.14 1.97 -6.05
CA ALA A 226 26.57 0.72 -5.55
C ALA A 226 26.39 -0.38 -6.61
N THR A 227 26.57 -0.08 -7.90
CA THR A 227 26.25 -1.03 -8.99
C THR A 227 27.18 -2.24 -8.99
N ARG A 228 26.62 -3.42 -9.23
CA ARG A 228 27.33 -4.69 -9.50
C ARG A 228 26.67 -5.39 -10.68
N VAL A 229 27.45 -6.09 -11.50
CA VAL A 229 26.95 -6.90 -12.62
C VAL A 229 27.34 -8.34 -12.40
N TYR A 230 26.35 -9.23 -12.44
CA TYR A 230 26.53 -10.68 -12.30
C TYR A 230 26.26 -11.34 -13.64
N ILE A 231 27.24 -12.10 -14.13
CA ILE A 231 27.22 -12.76 -15.43
C ILE A 231 26.86 -14.23 -15.20
N ASN A 232 25.80 -14.72 -15.85
CA ASN A 232 25.25 -16.07 -15.71
C ASN A 232 25.17 -16.56 -14.24
N PRO A 233 24.59 -15.78 -13.30
CA PRO A 233 24.54 -16.20 -11.90
C PRO A 233 23.61 -17.40 -11.70
N ASP A 234 24.00 -18.37 -10.86
CA ASP A 234 23.06 -19.34 -10.28
C ASP A 234 22.09 -18.61 -9.34
N HIS A 235 20.99 -18.15 -9.93
CA HIS A 235 19.92 -17.46 -9.25
C HIS A 235 18.62 -17.75 -9.98
N TYR A 236 17.57 -18.08 -9.22
CA TYR A 236 16.30 -18.58 -9.75
C TYR A 236 15.64 -17.69 -10.83
N SER A 237 15.96 -16.38 -10.84
CA SER A 237 15.49 -15.46 -11.87
C SER A 237 16.12 -15.70 -13.24
N ALA A 238 17.42 -16.02 -13.30
CA ALA A 238 18.11 -16.33 -14.55
C ALA A 238 17.59 -17.64 -15.14
N ASP A 239 17.38 -18.65 -14.29
CA ASP A 239 16.81 -19.95 -14.69
C ASP A 239 15.39 -19.80 -15.27
N ASN A 240 14.55 -18.96 -14.64
CA ASN A 240 13.20 -18.70 -15.11
C ASN A 240 13.19 -17.95 -16.46
N LEU A 241 14.03 -16.92 -16.62
CA LEU A 241 14.13 -16.18 -17.87
C LEU A 241 14.56 -17.08 -19.05
N ARG A 242 15.49 -18.01 -18.81
CA ARG A 242 15.95 -18.98 -19.82
C ARG A 242 14.79 -19.78 -20.43
N LYS A 243 13.85 -20.24 -19.59
CA LYS A 243 12.68 -21.03 -20.02
C LYS A 243 11.64 -20.21 -20.81
N SER A 244 11.52 -18.91 -20.57
CA SER A 244 10.52 -18.07 -21.24
C SER A 244 10.85 -17.76 -22.71
N LEU A 245 12.15 -17.69 -23.06
CA LEU A 245 12.60 -17.41 -24.43
C LEU A 245 12.25 -18.52 -25.42
N GLU A 246 12.14 -19.77 -24.94
CA GLU A 246 11.85 -20.94 -25.76
C GLU A 246 10.40 -20.95 -26.29
N ALA A 247 9.47 -20.24 -25.64
CA ALA A 247 8.03 -20.28 -25.93
C ALA A 247 7.49 -19.17 -26.87
N LEU A 248 8.25 -18.09 -27.13
CA LEU A 248 7.71 -16.84 -27.71
C LEU A 248 7.73 -16.70 -29.24
N LYS A 249 8.20 -17.70 -29.99
CA LYS A 249 8.61 -17.54 -31.40
C LYS A 249 7.45 -17.63 -32.44
N THR A 250 6.34 -16.88 -32.29
CA THR A 250 5.07 -17.20 -33.00
C THR A 250 4.16 -16.11 -33.63
N LEU A 251 4.13 -14.83 -33.23
CA LEU A 251 3.06 -13.87 -33.68
C LEU A 251 3.55 -12.45 -34.07
N SER A 252 2.64 -11.59 -34.61
CA SER A 252 2.97 -10.28 -35.23
C SER A 252 1.99 -9.11 -34.99
N GLU A 253 2.44 -7.87 -35.32
CA GLU A 253 1.96 -6.59 -34.75
C GLU A 253 0.75 -5.87 -35.42
N GLU A 254 0.29 -6.26 -36.62
CA GLU A 254 -0.57 -5.41 -37.48
C GLU A 254 -2.05 -5.22 -37.05
N TYR A 255 -2.42 -5.63 -35.83
CA TYR A 255 -3.80 -5.79 -35.37
C TYR A 255 -4.26 -4.81 -34.26
N ILE A 256 -3.40 -3.89 -33.84
CA ILE A 256 -3.65 -2.93 -32.74
C ILE A 256 -4.84 -1.97 -33.06
N GLU A 257 -5.60 -1.59 -32.03
CA GLU A 257 -6.75 -0.65 -32.01
C GLU A 257 -7.99 -1.05 -32.83
N LYS A 258 -7.92 -2.10 -33.65
CA LYS A 258 -9.05 -2.59 -34.43
C LYS A 258 -10.13 -3.18 -33.50
N GLN A 259 -11.38 -2.81 -33.75
CA GLN A 259 -12.52 -3.55 -33.19
C GLN A 259 -12.68 -4.87 -33.93
N VAL A 260 -12.86 -5.95 -33.19
CA VAL A 260 -13.16 -7.28 -33.71
C VAL A 260 -14.47 -7.75 -33.10
N CYS A 261 -15.42 -8.08 -33.97
CA CYS A 261 -16.63 -8.75 -33.59
C CYS A 261 -16.40 -10.25 -33.72
N CYS A 262 -16.65 -10.99 -32.64
CA CYS A 262 -16.56 -12.44 -32.61
C CYS A 262 -17.84 -13.04 -32.02
N GLU A 263 -18.38 -14.06 -32.68
CA GLU A 263 -19.37 -14.95 -32.06
C GLU A 263 -18.62 -15.83 -31.07
N VAL A 264 -19.01 -15.77 -29.80
CA VAL A 264 -18.31 -16.50 -28.74
C VAL A 264 -19.29 -17.28 -27.86
N LEU A 265 -18.93 -18.54 -27.58
CA LEU A 265 -19.64 -19.39 -26.64
C LEU A 265 -19.00 -19.25 -25.25
N VAL A 266 -19.74 -18.69 -24.29
CA VAL A 266 -19.29 -18.65 -22.89
C VAL A 266 -19.29 -20.08 -22.34
N LYS A 267 -18.12 -20.71 -22.23
CA LYS A 267 -18.03 -22.10 -21.72
C LYS A 267 -18.04 -22.16 -20.19
N LYS A 268 -17.52 -21.13 -19.52
CA LYS A 268 -17.49 -21.02 -18.06
C LYS A 268 -17.47 -19.53 -17.68
N ILE A 269 -18.20 -19.14 -16.65
CA ILE A 269 -18.00 -17.84 -15.99
C ILE A 269 -17.03 -18.05 -14.83
N GLU A 270 -16.14 -17.09 -14.58
CA GLU A 270 -15.27 -17.18 -13.43
C GLU A 270 -16.09 -16.95 -12.15
N THR A 271 -16.18 -18.00 -11.33
CA THR A 271 -16.99 -18.03 -10.10
C THR A 271 -16.14 -18.03 -8.83
N GLU A 272 -14.81 -18.18 -8.97
CA GLU A 272 -13.85 -18.19 -7.86
C GLU A 272 -13.30 -16.78 -7.55
N GLN A 273 -13.44 -15.85 -8.49
CA GLN A 273 -13.14 -14.43 -8.29
C GLN A 273 -14.34 -13.65 -7.70
N LYS A 274 -14.08 -12.46 -7.14
CA LYS A 274 -15.15 -11.60 -6.64
C LYS A 274 -15.96 -11.05 -7.81
N TRP A 275 -17.26 -11.36 -7.83
CA TRP A 275 -18.23 -10.84 -8.80
C TRP A 275 -18.55 -9.33 -8.61
N TYR A 276 -17.92 -8.67 -7.63
CA TYR A 276 -18.04 -7.24 -7.36
C TYR A 276 -16.77 -6.60 -6.77
N LEU A 277 -16.57 -5.30 -7.06
CA LEU A 277 -15.55 -4.39 -6.53
C LEU A 277 -16.09 -3.55 -5.36
N THR A 278 -15.21 -2.83 -4.65
CA THR A 278 -15.58 -2.08 -3.43
C THR A 278 -14.79 -0.77 -3.29
N ASN A 279 -15.48 0.38 -3.25
CA ASN A 279 -14.93 1.70 -3.55
C ASN A 279 -15.39 2.81 -2.57
N CYS A 280 -14.67 3.94 -2.54
CA CYS A 280 -15.08 5.22 -1.91
C CYS A 280 -15.05 6.42 -2.90
N ILE A 281 -15.31 6.15 -4.19
CA ILE A 281 -14.98 6.88 -5.44
C ILE A 281 -13.86 6.16 -6.21
N ASN A 282 -12.76 5.82 -5.55
CA ASN A 282 -11.71 4.91 -6.06
C ASN A 282 -11.75 3.57 -5.31
N GLU A 283 -11.08 2.52 -5.82
CA GLU A 283 -10.96 1.20 -5.15
C GLU A 283 -10.39 1.38 -3.73
N VAL A 284 -10.98 0.71 -2.74
CA VAL A 284 -10.45 0.64 -1.38
C VAL A 284 -9.84 -0.72 -1.10
N GLN A 285 -8.73 -0.74 -0.39
CA GLN A 285 -8.00 -1.95 -0.05
C GLN A 285 -8.21 -2.28 1.43
N LEU A 286 -8.57 -3.54 1.73
CA LEU A 286 -8.72 -4.02 3.10
C LEU A 286 -7.32 -4.28 3.70
N GLU A 287 -6.83 -3.36 4.53
CA GLU A 287 -5.56 -3.47 5.27
C GLU A 287 -5.88 -3.91 6.71
N GLY A 288 -5.91 -5.23 6.96
CA GLY A 288 -6.38 -5.80 8.23
C GLY A 288 -7.90 -5.68 8.36
N ASP A 289 -8.43 -5.30 9.52
CA ASP A 289 -9.88 -5.15 9.76
C ASP A 289 -10.46 -3.82 9.22
N LYS A 290 -9.69 -3.10 8.39
CA LYS A 290 -9.88 -1.68 8.05
C LYS A 290 -9.70 -1.45 6.56
N PHE A 291 -10.73 -1.00 5.85
CA PHE A 291 -10.54 -0.61 4.44
C PHE A 291 -9.80 0.73 4.38
N LYS A 292 -9.02 0.95 3.33
CA LYS A 292 -8.17 2.15 3.19
C LYS A 292 -8.13 2.58 1.75
N CYS A 293 -8.33 3.87 1.52
CA CYS A 293 -8.29 4.43 0.18
C CYS A 293 -6.88 4.93 -0.14
N HIS A 294 -6.25 4.37 -1.17
CA HIS A 294 -4.90 4.78 -1.57
C HIS A 294 -4.86 6.25 -2.03
N TYR A 295 -5.96 6.82 -2.50
CA TYR A 295 -6.01 8.18 -3.04
C TYR A 295 -6.22 9.24 -1.96
N CYS A 296 -7.23 9.09 -1.08
CA CYS A 296 -7.45 10.04 0.01
C CYS A 296 -6.63 9.72 1.29
N LYS A 297 -5.83 8.65 1.27
CA LYS A 297 -4.86 8.24 2.30
C LYS A 297 -5.45 8.05 3.71
N ARG A 298 -6.73 7.66 3.80
CA ARG A 298 -7.41 7.38 5.08
C ARG A 298 -7.85 5.94 5.15
N ILE A 299 -8.01 5.46 6.37
CA ILE A 299 -8.88 4.35 6.65
C ILE A 299 -10.33 4.79 6.41
N ILE A 300 -11.01 4.05 5.56
CA ILE A 300 -12.44 4.11 5.28
C ILE A 300 -13.06 2.95 6.07
N PRO A 301 -13.67 3.17 7.24
CA PRO A 301 -14.11 2.07 8.09
C PRO A 301 -15.16 1.16 7.41
N HIS A 302 -15.93 1.71 6.46
CA HIS A 302 -16.96 0.99 5.71
C HIS A 302 -17.05 1.54 4.26
N PRO A 303 -17.04 0.70 3.20
CA PRO A 303 -17.13 1.10 1.77
C PRO A 303 -18.30 0.46 0.94
N ARG A 304 -18.52 0.88 -0.34
CA ARG A 304 -19.70 0.55 -1.20
C ARG A 304 -19.34 -0.27 -2.48
N ARG A 305 -20.24 -1.08 -3.07
CA ARG A 305 -19.91 -2.11 -4.10
C ARG A 305 -20.41 -1.85 -5.55
N ARG A 306 -19.85 -2.56 -6.57
CA ARG A 306 -20.17 -2.53 -8.03
C ARG A 306 -19.79 -3.83 -8.77
N PHE A 307 -20.44 -4.23 -9.87
CA PHE A 307 -20.20 -5.53 -10.55
C PHE A 307 -18.82 -5.65 -11.22
N GLN A 308 -18.29 -6.88 -11.27
CA GLN A 308 -17.10 -7.28 -12.03
C GLN A 308 -17.23 -8.76 -12.42
N ILE A 309 -17.45 -9.09 -13.70
CA ILE A 309 -17.64 -10.48 -14.16
C ILE A 309 -16.65 -10.79 -15.29
N GLN A 310 -15.86 -11.85 -15.11
CA GLN A 310 -14.93 -12.37 -16.12
C GLN A 310 -15.47 -13.71 -16.67
N THR A 311 -15.39 -13.88 -17.99
CA THR A 311 -15.92 -15.03 -18.71
C THR A 311 -14.80 -15.71 -19.51
N LEU A 312 -14.77 -17.05 -19.48
CA LEU A 312 -13.78 -17.87 -20.17
C LEU A 312 -14.38 -18.47 -21.45
N TYR A 313 -13.66 -18.26 -22.54
CA TYR A 313 -14.00 -18.75 -23.87
C TYR A 313 -12.91 -19.69 -24.35
N SER A 314 -13.30 -20.68 -25.14
CA SER A 314 -12.33 -21.44 -25.94
C SER A 314 -12.96 -21.90 -27.23
N ASP A 315 -12.24 -21.69 -28.33
CA ASP A 315 -12.54 -22.31 -29.61
C ASP A 315 -11.61 -23.53 -29.82
N ASN A 316 -11.40 -23.93 -31.07
CA ASN A 316 -10.53 -25.05 -31.42
C ASN A 316 -9.04 -24.65 -31.51
N THR A 317 -8.68 -23.40 -31.19
CA THR A 317 -7.35 -22.81 -31.40
C THR A 317 -6.74 -22.21 -30.13
N ALA A 318 -7.55 -21.58 -29.26
CA ALA A 318 -7.07 -20.97 -28.01
C ALA A 318 -8.16 -20.86 -26.93
N SER A 319 -7.74 -20.52 -25.70
CA SER A 319 -8.64 -20.09 -24.60
C SER A 319 -8.35 -18.63 -24.24
N VAL A 320 -9.38 -17.80 -24.15
CA VAL A 320 -9.28 -16.35 -23.87
C VAL A 320 -10.30 -15.90 -22.82
N SER A 321 -9.99 -14.80 -22.11
CA SER A 321 -10.89 -14.20 -21.10
C SER A 321 -11.49 -12.89 -21.59
N ILE A 322 -12.78 -12.65 -21.32
CA ILE A 322 -13.43 -11.34 -21.57
C ILE A 322 -14.08 -10.83 -20.28
N VAL A 323 -14.03 -9.52 -20.02
CA VAL A 323 -14.68 -8.87 -18.87
C VAL A 323 -15.94 -8.11 -19.32
N PHE A 324 -17.04 -8.26 -18.57
CA PHE A 324 -18.33 -7.59 -18.84
C PHE A 324 -18.50 -6.31 -17.99
N PRO A 325 -19.02 -5.20 -18.56
CA PRO A 325 -19.15 -3.93 -17.84
C PRO A 325 -20.40 -3.85 -16.94
N ASP A 326 -20.26 -3.20 -15.78
CA ASP A 326 -21.28 -3.03 -14.71
C ASP A 326 -22.64 -2.51 -15.23
N SER A 327 -22.64 -1.61 -16.20
CA SER A 327 -23.86 -1.07 -16.82
C SER A 327 -24.62 -2.10 -17.64
N GLU A 328 -23.92 -2.95 -18.41
CA GLU A 328 -24.55 -3.97 -19.25
C GLU A 328 -25.02 -5.16 -18.40
N VAL A 329 -24.24 -5.55 -17.40
CA VAL A 329 -24.64 -6.55 -16.40
C VAL A 329 -25.92 -6.09 -15.67
N SER A 330 -25.95 -4.84 -15.19
CA SER A 330 -27.13 -4.26 -14.54
C SER A 330 -28.32 -4.10 -15.48
N ARG A 331 -28.09 -3.79 -16.77
CA ARG A 331 -29.13 -3.69 -17.81
C ARG A 331 -29.77 -5.04 -18.11
N ILE A 332 -28.97 -6.11 -18.21
CA ILE A 332 -29.45 -7.46 -18.50
C ILE A 332 -30.14 -8.09 -17.28
N LEU A 333 -29.71 -7.76 -16.05
CA LEU A 333 -30.28 -8.30 -14.80
C LEU A 333 -31.39 -7.47 -14.15
N GLN A 334 -31.49 -6.17 -14.47
CA GLN A 334 -32.37 -5.19 -13.82
C GLN A 334 -32.20 -5.13 -12.28
N LYS A 335 -30.96 -5.32 -11.80
CA LYS A 335 -30.57 -5.32 -10.36
C LYS A 335 -29.17 -4.73 -10.18
N THR A 336 -28.88 -4.19 -9.00
CA THR A 336 -27.53 -3.77 -8.57
C THR A 336 -26.84 -4.84 -7.71
N VAL A 337 -25.54 -4.65 -7.39
CA VAL A 337 -24.81 -5.56 -6.48
C VAL A 337 -25.45 -5.64 -5.10
N GLU A 338 -25.93 -4.52 -4.54
CA GLU A 338 -26.51 -4.52 -3.20
C GLU A 338 -27.90 -5.18 -3.20
N ASP A 339 -28.64 -5.17 -4.32
CA ASP A 339 -29.91 -5.93 -4.47
C ASP A 339 -29.70 -7.45 -4.52
N LEU A 340 -28.50 -7.89 -4.95
CA LEU A 340 -28.08 -9.30 -4.93
C LEU A 340 -27.34 -9.68 -3.64
N TYR A 341 -27.07 -8.72 -2.75
CA TYR A 341 -26.32 -8.92 -1.52
C TYR A 341 -27.23 -8.85 -0.29
N SER A 342 -27.64 -10.01 0.25
CA SER A 342 -28.39 -10.08 1.50
C SER A 342 -27.45 -9.99 2.72
N PRO A 343 -27.64 -9.02 3.64
CA PRO A 343 -26.79 -8.86 4.83
C PRO A 343 -26.96 -9.97 5.89
N ASP A 344 -28.03 -10.76 5.83
CA ASP A 344 -28.37 -11.79 6.82
C ASP A 344 -27.57 -13.11 6.68
N GLN A 345 -26.61 -13.16 5.75
CA GLN A 345 -25.83 -14.37 5.40
C GLN A 345 -24.32 -14.12 5.25
N GLU A 346 -23.79 -13.10 5.95
CA GLU A 346 -22.42 -12.58 5.79
C GLU A 346 -21.31 -13.64 5.99
N GLU A 347 -21.50 -14.67 6.83
CA GLU A 347 -20.49 -15.72 7.08
C GLU A 347 -20.61 -16.94 6.16
N LEU A 348 -21.71 -17.11 5.42
CA LEU A 348 -21.98 -18.30 4.60
C LEU A 348 -22.04 -18.04 3.10
N ARG A 349 -22.06 -16.78 2.64
CA ARG A 349 -22.27 -16.45 1.21
C ARG A 349 -21.34 -15.43 0.57
N GLU A 350 -20.30 -14.90 1.24
CA GLU A 350 -19.28 -14.08 0.54
C GLU A 350 -18.47 -14.85 -0.52
N LYS A 351 -18.57 -16.19 -0.55
CA LYS A 351 -18.02 -17.07 -1.60
C LYS A 351 -19.08 -17.66 -2.55
N VAL A 352 -20.37 -17.37 -2.36
CA VAL A 352 -21.42 -17.91 -3.23
C VAL A 352 -21.63 -16.95 -4.39
N PHE A 353 -21.09 -17.31 -5.55
CA PHE A 353 -21.38 -16.65 -6.81
C PHE A 353 -22.91 -16.70 -7.09
N PRO A 354 -23.58 -15.55 -7.32
CA PRO A 354 -25.03 -15.52 -7.51
C PRO A 354 -25.46 -16.39 -8.69
N THR A 355 -26.45 -17.24 -8.48
CA THR A 355 -26.98 -18.15 -9.50
C THR A 355 -27.53 -17.42 -10.72
N GLU A 356 -28.07 -16.22 -10.52
CA GLU A 356 -28.56 -15.30 -11.54
C GLU A 356 -27.45 -14.88 -12.52
N LEU A 357 -26.19 -14.83 -12.07
CA LEU A 357 -25.06 -14.57 -12.94
C LEU A 357 -24.67 -15.79 -13.78
N LYS A 358 -25.10 -17.02 -13.46
CA LYS A 358 -24.81 -18.20 -14.29
C LYS A 358 -25.61 -18.26 -15.59
N GLN A 359 -26.62 -17.40 -15.77
CA GLN A 359 -27.42 -17.37 -16.99
C GLN A 359 -26.60 -17.06 -18.25
N PHE A 360 -25.41 -16.44 -18.11
CA PHE A 360 -24.52 -16.19 -19.25
C PHE A 360 -23.72 -17.43 -19.69
N GLU A 361 -23.71 -18.54 -18.93
CA GLU A 361 -23.02 -19.79 -19.34
C GLU A 361 -23.77 -20.51 -20.47
N ASN A 362 -23.02 -21.18 -21.35
CA ASN A 362 -23.51 -22.00 -22.48
C ASN A 362 -24.34 -21.25 -23.55
N HIS A 363 -24.39 -19.91 -23.47
CA HIS A 363 -25.03 -19.06 -24.47
C HIS A 363 -24.00 -18.48 -25.44
N LYS A 364 -24.44 -18.26 -26.68
CA LYS A 364 -23.68 -17.54 -27.71
C LYS A 364 -23.99 -16.06 -27.64
N TYR A 365 -22.95 -15.24 -27.55
CA TYR A 365 -23.05 -13.79 -27.61
C TYR A 365 -22.25 -13.25 -28.79
N ASN A 366 -22.80 -12.22 -29.43
CA ASN A 366 -22.04 -11.36 -30.33
C ASN A 366 -21.39 -10.27 -29.47
N ILE A 367 -20.07 -10.34 -29.31
CA ILE A 367 -19.31 -9.41 -28.47
C ILE A 367 -18.43 -8.53 -29.35
N THR A 368 -18.50 -7.22 -29.10
CA THR A 368 -17.59 -6.23 -29.69
C THR A 368 -16.41 -6.02 -28.76
N ILE A 369 -15.23 -6.49 -29.18
CA ILE A 369 -13.96 -6.31 -28.46
C ILE A 369 -13.14 -5.25 -29.18
N GLN A 370 -12.48 -4.36 -28.44
CA GLN A 370 -11.42 -3.51 -28.98
C GLN A 370 -10.06 -4.14 -28.66
N LEU A 371 -9.30 -4.49 -29.70
CA LEU A 371 -7.94 -5.00 -29.54
C LEU A 371 -7.03 -3.87 -29.06
N LYS A 372 -6.47 -3.99 -27.86
CA LYS A 372 -5.51 -3.02 -27.33
C LYS A 372 -4.09 -3.38 -27.77
N GLU A 373 -3.18 -2.41 -27.70
CA GLU A 373 -1.73 -2.66 -27.81
C GLU A 373 -1.29 -3.78 -26.86
N ASP A 374 -1.91 -3.86 -25.68
CA ASP A 374 -1.66 -4.89 -24.67
C ASP A 374 -1.94 -6.32 -25.17
N ASN A 375 -2.94 -6.51 -26.04
CA ASN A 375 -3.29 -7.83 -26.57
C ASN A 375 -2.32 -8.30 -27.67
N ILE A 376 -1.76 -7.37 -28.45
CA ILE A 376 -0.99 -7.67 -29.67
C ILE A 376 0.53 -7.57 -29.45
N VAL A 377 0.99 -6.52 -28.77
CA VAL A 377 2.43 -6.29 -28.50
C VAL A 377 2.85 -6.91 -27.17
N LYS A 378 1.98 -6.86 -26.16
CA LYS A 378 2.30 -7.32 -24.79
C LYS A 378 1.79 -8.75 -24.53
N GLY A 379 0.95 -9.29 -25.42
CA GLY A 379 0.46 -10.67 -25.40
C GLY A 379 -0.62 -10.97 -24.36
N SER A 380 -1.44 -9.99 -23.98
CA SER A 380 -2.53 -10.16 -23.02
C SER A 380 -3.69 -10.99 -23.59
N CYS A 381 -4.05 -12.07 -22.90
CA CYS A 381 -5.21 -12.92 -23.21
C CYS A 381 -6.52 -12.48 -22.52
N ILE A 382 -6.52 -11.28 -21.91
CA ILE A 382 -7.69 -10.66 -21.27
C ILE A 382 -8.18 -9.53 -22.16
N TYR A 383 -9.48 -9.54 -22.46
CA TYR A 383 -10.15 -8.59 -23.32
C TYR A 383 -11.31 -7.91 -22.58
N GLU A 384 -11.69 -6.71 -22.98
CA GLU A 384 -12.84 -6.00 -22.42
C GLU A 384 -13.97 -5.93 -23.45
N ALA A 385 -15.19 -6.30 -23.05
CA ALA A 385 -16.38 -6.12 -23.87
C ALA A 385 -16.85 -4.67 -23.78
N ILE A 386 -17.05 -4.03 -24.92
CA ILE A 386 -17.66 -2.69 -25.00
C ILE A 386 -19.19 -2.80 -25.05
N GLU A 387 -19.69 -3.81 -25.77
CA GLU A 387 -21.12 -4.03 -26.05
C GLU A 387 -21.39 -5.53 -26.16
N ILE A 388 -22.58 -5.96 -25.73
CA ILE A 388 -23.04 -7.36 -25.78
C ILE A 388 -24.38 -7.41 -26.51
N GLY A 389 -24.39 -8.00 -27.72
CA GLY A 389 -25.58 -8.21 -28.54
C GLY A 389 -26.30 -9.53 -28.22
N GLU A 390 -27.63 -9.50 -28.28
CA GLU A 390 -28.49 -10.68 -28.09
C GLU A 390 -28.48 -11.62 -29.31
N THR A 391 -28.61 -12.93 -29.06
CA THR A 391 -28.75 -13.96 -30.11
C THR A 391 -30.00 -14.81 -29.84
N ILE A 392 -30.80 -15.05 -30.87
CA ILE A 392 -32.11 -15.72 -30.81
C ILE A 392 -31.96 -17.23 -30.56
N GLU A 393 -32.89 -17.82 -29.81
CA GLU A 393 -32.88 -19.25 -29.45
C GLU A 393 -33.09 -20.23 -30.64
N SER A 394 -32.50 -21.42 -30.46
CA SER A 394 -33.02 -22.76 -30.83
C SER A 394 -32.59 -23.49 -32.12
N SER A 395 -32.10 -24.73 -31.87
CA SER A 395 -32.18 -25.96 -32.69
C SER A 395 -31.20 -26.23 -33.86
N GLY A 396 -30.72 -27.48 -33.94
CA GLY A 396 -30.18 -28.09 -35.18
C GLY A 396 -28.73 -28.62 -35.10
N ASN A 397 -28.55 -29.94 -35.19
CA ASN A 397 -27.23 -30.60 -35.29
C ASN A 397 -26.48 -30.26 -36.61
N PHE A 398 -25.14 -30.17 -36.58
CA PHE A 398 -24.23 -30.95 -37.45
C PHE A 398 -22.74 -30.65 -37.14
N THR A 399 -21.92 -31.68 -37.00
CA THR A 399 -20.44 -31.61 -36.85
C THR A 399 -19.72 -32.21 -38.06
N PRO A 400 -18.54 -31.67 -38.43
CA PRO A 400 -17.51 -32.46 -39.10
C PRO A 400 -16.10 -32.33 -38.49
N LYS A 401 -15.69 -33.42 -37.82
CA LYS A 401 -14.36 -34.08 -37.77
C LYS A 401 -13.05 -33.25 -37.63
N HIS A 402 -12.34 -33.57 -36.55
CA HIS A 402 -10.88 -33.45 -36.37
C HIS A 402 -10.06 -34.19 -37.44
N GLN A 403 -8.81 -33.75 -37.62
CA GLN A 403 -7.69 -34.60 -38.04
C GLN A 403 -6.44 -34.25 -37.21
N SER A 404 -5.57 -35.23 -36.96
CA SER A 404 -4.56 -35.21 -35.89
C SER A 404 -3.20 -35.78 -36.34
N ILE A 405 -2.09 -35.15 -35.96
CA ILE A 405 -0.71 -35.66 -36.04
C ILE A 405 0.01 -35.04 -34.81
N GLN A 406 0.18 -35.76 -33.70
CA GLN A 406 1.27 -36.71 -33.35
C GLN A 406 2.64 -36.08 -33.09
N GLU A 407 3.11 -36.24 -31.85
CA GLU A 407 4.45 -35.87 -31.34
C GLU A 407 5.49 -36.94 -31.70
N GLU A 408 6.76 -36.54 -31.85
CA GLU A 408 7.91 -37.47 -31.77
C GLU A 408 8.87 -37.05 -30.65
N VAL A 409 9.38 -38.06 -29.95
CA VAL A 409 10.28 -37.95 -28.79
C VAL A 409 11.71 -38.21 -29.24
N LEU A 410 12.69 -37.46 -28.70
CA LEU A 410 14.10 -37.83 -28.79
C LEU A 410 14.78 -37.77 -27.41
N SER A 411 15.63 -38.75 -27.13
CA SER A 411 16.22 -39.03 -25.82
C SER A 411 17.75 -38.95 -25.82
N ASP A 412 18.30 -38.77 -24.62
CA ASP A 412 19.68 -39.03 -24.19
C ASP A 412 20.87 -38.29 -24.84
N MET A 413 21.53 -37.44 -24.03
CA MET A 413 22.99 -37.49 -23.87
C MET A 413 23.41 -37.27 -22.41
N LYS A 414 24.51 -37.92 -22.01
CA LYS A 414 25.03 -37.95 -20.64
C LYS A 414 25.82 -36.68 -20.29
N GLY A 415 25.87 -36.37 -18.99
CA GLY A 415 26.48 -35.16 -18.46
C GLY A 415 28.01 -35.10 -18.52
N MET A 416 28.51 -33.89 -18.30
CA MET A 416 29.92 -33.55 -18.08
C MET A 416 29.97 -32.52 -16.95
N GLU A 417 30.84 -32.72 -15.97
CA GLU A 417 31.01 -31.80 -14.84
C GLU A 417 31.64 -30.49 -15.33
N THR A 418 31.11 -29.33 -14.92
CA THR A 418 31.66 -28.02 -15.26
C THR A 418 32.13 -27.27 -14.02
N GLU A 419 33.41 -26.90 -14.01
CA GLU A 419 34.06 -26.15 -12.94
C GLU A 419 33.47 -24.73 -12.76
N ASP A 420 33.51 -24.23 -11.52
CA ASP A 420 32.90 -22.98 -11.09
C ASP A 420 33.67 -21.75 -11.62
N LEU A 421 33.08 -21.02 -12.58
CA LEU A 421 33.64 -19.82 -13.21
C LEU A 421 32.85 -18.53 -12.91
N THR A 422 32.40 -18.35 -11.66
CA THR A 422 31.78 -17.07 -11.24
C THR A 422 32.82 -15.95 -11.05
N LYS A 423 33.03 -15.12 -12.08
CA LYS A 423 33.91 -13.93 -12.02
C LYS A 423 33.13 -12.70 -11.52
N GLU A 424 33.52 -12.17 -10.36
CA GLU A 424 32.93 -10.94 -9.79
C GLU A 424 33.62 -9.67 -10.34
N THR A 425 32.85 -8.60 -10.57
CA THR A 425 33.33 -7.34 -11.17
C THR A 425 33.82 -6.33 -10.13
N PRO A 426 34.85 -5.50 -10.41
CA PRO A 426 35.44 -4.58 -9.44
C PRO A 426 34.60 -3.34 -9.12
N GLN A 427 34.97 -2.67 -8.03
CA GLN A 427 34.24 -1.53 -7.42
C GLN A 427 34.26 -0.26 -8.29
N THR A 428 33.16 0.50 -8.23
CA THR A 428 32.87 1.70 -9.04
C THR A 428 33.38 3.01 -8.42
N GLU A 429 34.59 3.04 -7.84
CA GLU A 429 35.05 4.18 -7.03
C GLU A 429 35.33 5.50 -7.80
N ARG A 430 35.45 5.48 -9.14
CA ARG A 430 35.95 6.64 -9.93
C ARG A 430 35.09 7.09 -11.13
N SER A 431 33.79 6.83 -11.12
CA SER A 431 32.89 7.31 -12.21
C SER A 431 32.49 8.78 -12.01
N ILE A 432 33.16 9.71 -12.71
CA ILE A 432 32.91 11.16 -12.60
C ILE A 432 32.02 11.64 -13.77
N ASN A 433 30.71 11.43 -13.69
CA ASN A 433 29.74 12.05 -14.63
C ASN A 433 28.30 12.15 -14.08
N THR A 434 28.03 13.14 -13.24
CA THR A 434 26.65 13.63 -12.98
C THR A 434 26.59 15.14 -13.01
N LYS A 435 26.27 15.72 -14.18
CA LYS A 435 25.92 17.14 -14.33
C LYS A 435 24.49 17.29 -14.85
N THR A 436 23.55 17.60 -13.95
CA THR A 436 22.23 18.14 -14.32
C THR A 436 22.38 19.61 -14.69
N ARG A 437 21.95 19.99 -15.91
CA ARG A 437 21.96 21.38 -16.38
C ARG A 437 20.65 22.06 -16.03
N SER A 438 20.71 23.24 -15.43
CA SER A 438 19.54 24.12 -15.24
C SER A 438 19.10 24.74 -16.59
N ARG A 439 17.79 24.77 -16.84
CA ARG A 439 17.20 25.45 -18.01
C ARG A 439 17.20 26.97 -17.79
N LYS A 440 17.59 27.74 -18.81
CA LYS A 440 17.28 29.18 -18.91
C LYS A 440 15.99 29.36 -19.72
N ASN A 441 15.21 30.38 -19.36
CA ASN A 441 14.00 30.77 -20.08
C ASN A 441 14.34 31.34 -21.48
N GLN A 442 13.47 31.07 -22.45
CA GLN A 442 13.35 31.84 -23.69
C GLN A 442 11.90 32.32 -23.83
N GLN A 443 11.72 33.52 -24.40
CA GLN A 443 10.41 34.15 -24.60
C GLN A 443 9.71 33.59 -25.86
N PRO A 444 8.36 33.61 -25.90
CA PRO A 444 7.61 33.28 -27.11
C PRO A 444 7.59 34.47 -28.10
N ILE A 445 7.61 34.14 -29.39
CA ILE A 445 7.38 35.07 -30.51
C ILE A 445 5.94 34.80 -31.00
N PRO A 446 5.13 35.84 -31.32
CA PRO A 446 3.73 35.65 -31.72
C PRO A 446 3.59 35.16 -33.16
N PHE A 447 2.48 34.48 -33.44
CA PHE A 447 2.03 34.11 -34.78
C PHE A 447 0.54 34.49 -34.89
N ASP A 448 0.23 35.42 -35.80
CA ASP A 448 -1.13 35.84 -36.11
C ASP A 448 -1.83 34.85 -37.04
N ALA A 449 -3.16 34.79 -36.93
CA ALA A 449 -4.03 34.02 -37.81
C ALA A 449 -4.63 34.91 -38.90
N ASP A 450 -4.98 34.34 -40.06
CA ASP A 450 -6.36 34.44 -40.59
C ASP A 450 -6.65 33.60 -41.85
N ASN A 451 -7.97 33.40 -42.06
CA ASN A 451 -8.69 33.07 -43.31
C ASN A 451 -8.75 31.62 -43.87
N ASP A 452 -9.88 30.98 -43.50
CA ASP A 452 -11.07 30.79 -44.37
C ASP A 452 -11.56 29.38 -44.81
N ILE A 453 -12.69 29.01 -44.19
CA ILE A 453 -13.97 28.49 -44.75
C ILE A 453 -13.98 27.20 -45.58
N GLY A 454 -14.76 26.22 -45.07
CA GLY A 454 -15.22 25.04 -45.83
C GLY A 454 -16.35 24.27 -45.13
N ALA A 455 -17.52 24.89 -44.92
CA ALA A 455 -18.60 24.31 -44.11
C ALA A 455 -19.36 23.14 -44.77
N ARG A 456 -19.81 22.15 -43.98
CA ARG A 456 -21.05 21.37 -44.24
C ARG A 456 -21.66 20.78 -42.96
N ARG A 457 -22.98 20.92 -42.84
CA ARG A 457 -23.81 20.65 -41.65
C ARG A 457 -24.02 19.15 -41.39
N LYS A 458 -24.07 18.74 -40.11
CA LYS A 458 -24.93 17.62 -39.66
C LYS A 458 -25.56 17.91 -38.29
N VAL A 459 -26.89 17.79 -38.30
CA VAL A 459 -27.90 17.81 -37.23
C VAL A 459 -27.39 17.49 -35.82
N ASP A 460 -27.64 18.40 -34.88
CA ASP A 460 -27.46 18.18 -33.45
C ASP A 460 -28.45 17.14 -32.90
N LYS A 461 -27.94 16.02 -32.38
CA LYS A 461 -28.58 15.35 -31.25
C LYS A 461 -27.98 15.96 -29.98
N VAL A 462 -28.80 16.70 -29.23
CA VAL A 462 -28.41 17.23 -27.93
C VAL A 462 -28.18 16.06 -26.97
N ILE A 463 -26.92 15.70 -26.76
CA ILE A 463 -26.51 14.87 -25.63
C ILE A 463 -26.57 15.78 -24.40
N GLU A 464 -27.56 15.59 -23.54
CA GLU A 464 -27.57 16.25 -22.23
C GLU A 464 -26.35 15.78 -21.44
N HIS A 465 -25.39 16.69 -21.29
CA HIS A 465 -24.20 16.43 -20.48
C HIS A 465 -24.61 16.41 -19.00
N LYS A 466 -24.63 15.23 -18.37
CA LYS A 466 -24.68 15.11 -16.91
C LYS A 466 -23.40 15.73 -16.31
N PHE A 467 -23.50 16.95 -15.81
CA PHE A 467 -22.38 17.63 -15.14
C PHE A 467 -22.28 17.21 -13.66
N ASN A 468 -21.41 16.23 -13.39
CA ASN A 468 -20.97 15.83 -12.05
C ASN A 468 -19.96 16.86 -11.47
N PHE A 469 -19.87 16.98 -10.13
CA PHE A 469 -18.90 17.84 -9.42
C PHE A 469 -17.45 17.70 -9.91
N ILE A 470 -17.03 16.52 -10.38
CA ILE A 470 -15.68 16.24 -10.91
C ILE A 470 -15.30 17.16 -12.08
N ASN A 471 -16.29 17.68 -12.82
CA ASN A 471 -16.07 18.51 -14.02
C ASN A 471 -16.10 20.02 -13.76
N LEU A 472 -16.33 20.46 -12.52
CA LEU A 472 -16.40 21.89 -12.16
C LEU A 472 -15.03 22.57 -12.36
N LYS A 473 -15.04 23.75 -12.98
CA LYS A 473 -13.84 24.55 -13.29
C LYS A 473 -14.04 26.00 -12.88
N GLU A 474 -12.97 26.62 -12.40
CA GLU A 474 -12.91 28.07 -12.12
C GLU A 474 -13.23 28.88 -13.38
N GLY A 475 -13.88 30.04 -13.21
CA GLY A 475 -14.22 30.96 -14.31
C GLY A 475 -15.43 30.58 -15.18
N ASN A 476 -16.03 29.40 -15.00
CA ASN A 476 -17.31 29.05 -15.63
C ASN A 476 -18.48 29.25 -14.65
N PHE A 477 -19.54 29.93 -15.11
CA PHE A 477 -20.71 30.32 -14.31
C PHE A 477 -22.04 29.66 -14.75
N ASP A 478 -22.10 28.96 -15.91
CA ASP A 478 -23.33 28.30 -16.41
C ASP A 478 -23.47 26.83 -15.94
N TRP A 479 -23.00 26.55 -14.72
CA TRP A 479 -23.17 25.24 -14.10
C TRP A 479 -24.61 25.03 -13.61
N LYS A 480 -25.07 23.77 -13.68
CA LYS A 480 -26.41 23.33 -13.25
C LYS A 480 -26.25 22.05 -12.42
N LEU A 481 -26.55 22.13 -11.13
CA LEU A 481 -26.34 21.02 -10.18
C LEU A 481 -27.67 20.58 -9.55
N LYS A 482 -28.04 19.29 -9.70
CA LYS A 482 -29.11 18.65 -8.91
C LYS A 482 -28.46 18.06 -7.65
N VAL A 483 -28.82 18.57 -6.47
CA VAL A 483 -28.15 18.24 -5.20
C VAL A 483 -29.10 18.19 -4.01
N ARG A 484 -28.83 17.33 -3.02
CA ARG A 484 -29.44 17.41 -1.69
C ARG A 484 -28.58 18.27 -0.75
N ILE A 485 -29.21 19.09 0.08
CA ILE A 485 -28.53 19.87 1.13
C ILE A 485 -28.46 19.02 2.39
N ILE A 486 -27.26 18.65 2.85
CA ILE A 486 -27.11 17.70 3.99
C ILE A 486 -26.66 18.35 5.30
N ARG A 487 -26.07 19.56 5.27
CA ARG A 487 -25.70 20.33 6.47
C ARG A 487 -25.81 21.83 6.17
N LEU A 488 -26.17 22.63 7.18
CA LEU A 488 -26.16 24.10 7.16
C LEU A 488 -25.67 24.61 8.53
N TRP A 489 -24.74 25.58 8.55
CA TRP A 489 -24.29 26.20 9.80
C TRP A 489 -23.79 27.63 9.63
N ARG A 490 -23.76 28.37 10.75
CA ARG A 490 -23.19 29.72 10.86
C ARG A 490 -21.93 29.71 11.72
N GLY A 491 -21.05 30.67 11.48
CA GLY A 491 -19.96 30.96 12.40
C GLY A 491 -20.38 32.00 13.45
N VAL A 492 -19.59 32.12 14.51
CA VAL A 492 -19.75 33.13 15.56
C VAL A 492 -18.46 33.94 15.73
N THR A 493 -18.58 35.20 16.15
CA THR A 493 -17.45 36.05 16.53
C THR A 493 -16.88 35.64 17.89
N LYS A 494 -15.73 36.22 18.29
CA LYS A 494 -15.19 36.06 19.64
C LYS A 494 -16.08 36.64 20.74
N SER A 495 -16.99 37.57 20.40
CA SER A 495 -18.02 38.14 21.29
C SER A 495 -19.31 37.30 21.33
N GLY A 496 -19.39 36.18 20.60
CA GLY A 496 -20.57 35.32 20.53
C GLY A 496 -21.63 35.74 19.50
N GLU A 497 -21.38 36.79 18.71
CA GLU A 497 -22.33 37.27 17.71
C GLU A 497 -22.34 36.34 16.48
N VAL A 498 -23.52 35.98 16.00
CA VAL A 498 -23.67 35.07 14.86
C VAL A 498 -23.47 35.81 13.54
N PHE A 499 -22.67 35.27 12.62
CA PHE A 499 -22.51 35.84 11.28
C PHE A 499 -23.80 35.69 10.46
N LYS A 500 -24.14 36.73 9.67
CA LYS A 500 -25.28 36.68 8.72
C LYS A 500 -25.11 35.61 7.65
N GLY A 501 -23.91 35.54 7.06
CA GLY A 501 -23.56 34.52 6.07
C GLY A 501 -23.43 33.12 6.70
N PHE A 502 -23.75 32.10 5.92
CA PHE A 502 -23.79 30.71 6.37
C PHE A 502 -23.08 29.78 5.38
N ASN A 503 -22.80 28.57 5.82
CA ASN A 503 -22.13 27.52 5.06
C ASN A 503 -23.08 26.34 4.89
N ILE A 504 -22.99 25.64 3.75
CA ILE A 504 -23.76 24.42 3.47
C ILE A 504 -22.89 23.33 2.86
N ILE A 505 -23.33 22.08 3.00
CA ILE A 505 -22.78 20.94 2.22
C ILE A 505 -23.88 20.39 1.31
N LEU A 506 -23.51 20.21 0.05
CA LEU A 506 -24.33 19.70 -1.05
C LEU A 506 -23.87 18.30 -1.45
N LEU A 507 -24.80 17.44 -1.85
CA LEU A 507 -24.60 16.03 -2.19
C LEU A 507 -25.25 15.70 -3.57
N ASP A 508 -24.54 15.04 -4.48
CA ASP A 508 -25.03 14.69 -5.84
C ASP A 508 -25.55 13.23 -5.98
N ASP A 509 -26.09 12.89 -7.16
CA ASP A 509 -26.57 11.54 -7.51
C ASP A 509 -25.46 10.48 -7.62
N ASN A 510 -24.20 10.89 -7.49
CA ASN A 510 -23.01 10.03 -7.51
C ASN A 510 -22.33 9.95 -6.13
N ASN A 511 -22.99 10.44 -5.08
CA ASN A 511 -22.52 10.49 -3.68
C ASN A 511 -21.29 11.37 -3.40
N ASN A 512 -20.97 12.31 -4.30
CA ASN A 512 -19.94 13.31 -4.08
C ASN A 512 -20.49 14.44 -3.20
N ARG A 513 -19.60 15.09 -2.42
CA ARG A 513 -19.96 16.23 -1.57
C ARG A 513 -19.18 17.47 -1.95
N ILE A 514 -19.82 18.64 -1.93
CA ILE A 514 -19.14 19.94 -2.09
C ILE A 514 -19.65 20.96 -1.05
N HIS A 515 -18.78 21.86 -0.63
CA HIS A 515 -19.08 22.91 0.33
C HIS A 515 -19.41 24.19 -0.44
N ALA A 516 -20.44 24.91 0.01
CA ALA A 516 -20.79 26.22 -0.50
C ALA A 516 -20.87 27.25 0.64
N PHE A 517 -20.34 28.43 0.39
CA PHE A 517 -20.46 29.59 1.27
C PHE A 517 -21.52 30.56 0.72
N VAL A 518 -22.43 31.01 1.58
CA VAL A 518 -23.48 31.98 1.28
C VAL A 518 -23.17 33.29 2.00
N PRO A 519 -22.67 34.33 1.29
CA PRO A 519 -22.40 35.64 1.86
C PRO A 519 -23.64 36.30 2.47
N GLY A 520 -23.44 37.12 3.51
CA GLY A 520 -24.51 37.87 4.18
C GLY A 520 -25.22 38.93 3.32
N SER A 521 -24.79 39.14 2.07
CA SER A 521 -25.46 39.99 1.08
C SER A 521 -26.58 39.27 0.31
N CYS A 522 -26.60 37.93 0.32
CA CYS A 522 -27.64 37.10 -0.30
C CYS A 522 -28.25 36.05 0.63
N SER A 523 -27.78 35.93 1.88
CA SER A 523 -28.28 35.00 2.90
C SER A 523 -29.80 34.98 2.99
N ASP A 524 -30.41 36.14 3.21
CA ASP A 524 -31.81 36.26 3.63
C ASP A 524 -32.79 35.79 2.53
N LYS A 525 -32.39 35.92 1.25
CA LYS A 525 -33.17 35.45 0.08
C LYS A 525 -32.98 33.97 -0.26
N LEU A 526 -31.90 33.36 0.24
CA LEU A 526 -31.49 32.00 -0.10
C LEU A 526 -31.77 31.02 1.04
N GLU A 527 -31.78 31.48 2.29
CA GLU A 527 -32.06 30.65 3.48
C GLU A 527 -33.44 29.99 3.43
N GLU A 528 -34.49 30.72 3.01
CA GLU A 528 -35.84 30.14 2.84
C GLU A 528 -35.86 28.93 1.88
N LYS A 529 -34.95 28.92 0.89
CA LYS A 529 -34.86 27.91 -0.16
C LYS A 529 -33.84 26.81 0.15
N LEU A 530 -32.86 27.10 1.00
CA LEU A 530 -31.72 26.23 1.29
C LEU A 530 -31.91 25.53 2.64
N GLN A 531 -32.89 24.64 2.73
CA GLN A 531 -33.18 23.86 3.94
C GLN A 531 -32.54 22.47 3.87
N VAL A 532 -32.02 21.99 5.01
CA VAL A 532 -31.42 20.65 5.12
C VAL A 532 -32.47 19.57 4.79
N GLY A 533 -32.06 18.55 4.05
CA GLY A 533 -32.90 17.46 3.53
C GLY A 533 -33.42 17.70 2.11
N LYS A 534 -33.60 18.95 1.67
CA LYS A 534 -34.21 19.26 0.36
C LYS A 534 -33.29 18.96 -0.82
N ILE A 535 -33.89 18.47 -1.92
CA ILE A 535 -33.26 18.40 -3.24
C ILE A 535 -33.51 19.70 -4.01
N CYS A 536 -32.43 20.31 -4.51
CA CYS A 536 -32.46 21.56 -5.26
C CYS A 536 -31.68 21.46 -6.57
N LEU A 537 -32.18 22.15 -7.60
CA LEU A 537 -31.43 22.55 -8.77
C LEU A 537 -30.80 23.93 -8.50
N ILE A 538 -29.47 23.99 -8.46
CA ILE A 538 -28.71 25.22 -8.20
C ILE A 538 -27.98 25.65 -9.48
N ARG A 539 -28.02 26.95 -9.79
CA ARG A 539 -27.39 27.59 -10.97
C ARG A 539 -26.82 28.96 -10.61
N LYS A 540 -25.92 29.50 -11.45
CA LYS A 540 -25.30 30.83 -11.30
C LYS A 540 -24.57 31.01 -9.96
N PHE A 541 -23.53 30.21 -9.75
CA PHE A 541 -22.64 30.29 -8.59
C PHE A 541 -21.19 30.35 -9.07
N GLU A 542 -20.31 30.88 -8.25
CA GLU A 542 -18.87 30.91 -8.52
C GLU A 542 -18.21 29.63 -7.97
N VAL A 543 -17.24 29.08 -8.71
CA VAL A 543 -16.34 28.02 -8.24
C VAL A 543 -14.99 28.67 -7.89
N GLN A 544 -14.59 28.59 -6.62
CA GLN A 544 -13.41 29.29 -6.10
C GLN A 544 -12.53 28.33 -5.29
N LYS A 545 -11.21 28.34 -5.51
CA LYS A 545 -10.25 27.69 -4.59
C LYS A 545 -10.34 28.24 -3.16
N TYR A 546 -10.17 27.36 -2.18
CA TYR A 546 -10.00 27.81 -0.79
C TYR A 546 -8.71 28.64 -0.64
N LYS A 547 -8.79 29.71 0.16
CA LYS A 547 -7.60 30.43 0.62
C LYS A 547 -6.80 29.56 1.60
N ALA A 548 -5.48 29.70 1.60
CA ALA A 548 -4.57 28.85 2.38
C ALA A 548 -4.70 29.02 3.91
N ASP A 549 -5.31 30.11 4.38
CA ASP A 549 -5.54 30.44 5.79
C ASP A 549 -6.85 29.86 6.36
N ILE A 550 -7.73 29.32 5.50
CA ILE A 550 -9.02 28.74 5.92
C ILE A 550 -8.79 27.47 6.74
N LYS A 551 -9.31 27.50 7.98
CA LYS A 551 -9.22 26.43 8.98
C LYS A 551 -10.55 25.72 9.14
N PHE A 552 -10.53 24.54 9.77
CA PHE A 552 -11.73 23.77 10.14
C PHE A 552 -12.71 23.48 8.98
N ARG A 553 -12.16 23.10 7.82
CA ARG A 553 -12.93 22.71 6.64
C ARG A 553 -13.55 21.32 6.80
N CYS A 554 -14.83 21.19 6.47
CA CYS A 554 -15.56 19.92 6.51
C CYS A 554 -15.18 18.95 5.38
N LEU A 555 -14.72 19.47 4.24
CA LEU A 555 -14.43 18.69 3.02
C LEU A 555 -13.03 18.99 2.47
N ARG A 556 -12.44 18.01 1.78
CA ARG A 556 -11.06 18.07 1.27
C ARG A 556 -10.89 18.68 -0.13
N ASN A 557 -11.97 18.89 -0.87
CA ASN A 557 -11.98 19.46 -2.24
C ASN A 557 -11.12 20.73 -2.32
N ASP A 558 -10.34 20.93 -3.37
CA ASP A 558 -9.53 22.15 -3.55
C ASP A 558 -10.37 23.41 -3.77
N VAL A 559 -11.60 23.24 -4.29
CA VAL A 559 -12.60 24.28 -4.52
C VAL A 559 -13.80 24.23 -3.55
N GLN A 560 -14.42 25.40 -3.36
CA GLN A 560 -15.74 25.62 -2.79
C GLN A 560 -16.64 26.35 -3.79
N LEU A 561 -17.95 26.31 -3.56
CA LEU A 561 -18.87 27.20 -4.27
C LEU A 561 -19.06 28.49 -3.46
N VAL A 562 -19.17 29.62 -4.13
CA VAL A 562 -19.57 30.90 -3.51
C VAL A 562 -20.85 31.38 -4.18
N PHE A 563 -21.88 31.58 -3.37
CA PHE A 563 -23.18 32.05 -3.86
C PHE A 563 -23.21 33.58 -3.92
N SER A 564 -24.02 34.12 -4.81
CA SER A 564 -24.19 35.56 -5.04
C SER A 564 -25.67 35.94 -5.03
N THR A 565 -25.97 37.22 -5.22
CA THR A 565 -27.34 37.70 -5.45
C THR A 565 -27.96 37.19 -6.76
N GLU A 566 -27.17 36.61 -7.66
CA GLU A 566 -27.64 36.02 -8.92
C GLU A 566 -27.92 34.51 -8.82
N THR A 567 -27.51 33.85 -7.74
CA THR A 567 -27.65 32.40 -7.58
C THR A 567 -29.11 31.98 -7.56
N GLN A 568 -29.46 31.04 -8.43
CA GLN A 568 -30.81 30.53 -8.61
C GLN A 568 -30.93 29.15 -7.98
N VAL A 569 -31.89 29.01 -7.06
CA VAL A 569 -32.23 27.75 -6.39
C VAL A 569 -33.68 27.41 -6.72
N LYS A 570 -33.92 26.22 -7.25
CA LYS A 570 -35.25 25.65 -7.49
C LYS A 570 -35.36 24.30 -6.80
N GLU A 571 -36.30 24.14 -5.88
CA GLU A 571 -36.62 22.87 -5.23
C GLU A 571 -37.16 21.85 -6.26
N ILE A 572 -36.80 20.58 -6.11
CA ILE A 572 -37.29 19.45 -6.91
C ILE A 572 -37.98 18.47 -5.96
N GLN A 573 -39.07 17.84 -6.42
CA GLN A 573 -39.70 16.76 -5.66
C GLN A 573 -38.74 15.59 -5.48
N ASP A 574 -38.73 15.04 -4.28
CA ASP A 574 -37.95 13.86 -3.92
C ASP A 574 -38.65 12.61 -4.47
N ASP A 575 -37.88 11.72 -5.09
CA ASP A 575 -38.32 10.40 -5.57
C ASP A 575 -37.83 9.27 -4.65
N ASP A 576 -37.35 9.63 -3.45
CA ASP A 576 -36.77 8.80 -2.37
C ASP A 576 -35.58 7.91 -2.76
N LYS A 577 -35.22 7.83 -4.04
CA LYS A 577 -34.23 6.89 -4.58
C LYS A 577 -33.08 7.52 -5.37
N SER A 578 -33.12 8.82 -5.70
CA SER A 578 -32.10 9.42 -6.57
C SER A 578 -30.87 10.04 -5.89
N ILE A 579 -30.94 10.41 -4.59
CA ILE A 579 -29.81 10.95 -3.82
C ILE A 579 -29.90 10.42 -2.37
N GLU A 580 -28.77 10.10 -1.74
CA GLU A 580 -28.70 9.60 -0.34
C GLU A 580 -29.02 10.70 0.70
N ALA A 581 -29.47 10.32 1.90
CA ALA A 581 -29.87 11.29 2.94
C ALA A 581 -28.67 12.00 3.61
N ASN A 582 -27.61 11.25 3.90
CA ASN A 582 -26.33 11.75 4.41
C ASN A 582 -25.19 10.88 3.86
N VAL A 583 -24.03 11.49 3.62
CA VAL A 583 -22.79 10.76 3.33
C VAL A 583 -21.71 11.22 4.31
N PHE A 584 -21.18 10.26 5.06
CA PHE A 584 -20.10 10.43 6.03
C PHE A 584 -18.79 9.88 5.49
N ASP A 585 -17.68 10.37 6.03
CA ASP A 585 -16.36 10.13 5.48
C ASP A 585 -15.36 9.96 6.63
N PHE A 586 -15.64 8.88 7.37
CA PHE A 586 -15.11 8.60 8.69
C PHE A 586 -13.59 8.45 8.72
N TYR A 587 -12.98 8.91 9.80
CA TYR A 587 -11.63 8.55 10.19
C TYR A 587 -11.65 7.40 11.20
N ASP A 588 -10.61 6.58 11.15
CA ASP A 588 -10.34 5.60 12.20
C ASP A 588 -9.74 6.30 13.44
N HIS A 589 -10.06 5.79 14.63
CA HIS A 589 -9.61 6.37 15.90
C HIS A 589 -8.09 6.46 16.02
N SER A 590 -7.35 5.53 15.41
CA SER A 590 -5.87 5.55 15.40
C SER A 590 -5.27 6.65 14.52
N GLU A 591 -6.01 7.17 13.53
CA GLU A 591 -5.56 8.28 12.68
C GLU A 591 -5.75 9.65 13.37
N LEU A 592 -6.63 9.73 14.37
CA LEU A 592 -6.99 10.99 15.03
C LEU A 592 -5.78 11.67 15.70
N LYS A 593 -4.81 10.91 16.24
CA LYS A 593 -3.59 11.49 16.83
C LYS A 593 -2.81 12.34 15.83
N ALA A 594 -2.74 11.92 14.56
CA ALA A 594 -2.10 12.70 13.49
C ALA A 594 -2.90 13.96 13.10
N LEU A 595 -4.21 13.99 13.35
CA LEU A 595 -5.07 15.15 13.09
C LEU A 595 -5.00 16.24 14.16
N THR A 596 -4.38 15.98 15.31
CA THR A 596 -4.25 16.94 16.41
C THR A 596 -3.31 18.12 16.10
N THR A 597 -2.33 17.92 15.21
CA THR A 597 -1.32 18.92 14.85
C THR A 597 -1.79 19.87 13.74
N GLN A 598 -2.77 19.45 12.94
CA GLN A 598 -3.34 20.22 11.85
C GLN A 598 -4.57 21.03 12.30
N LYS A 599 -4.84 22.15 11.61
CA LYS A 599 -5.99 23.03 11.90
C LYS A 599 -6.88 23.25 10.67
N THR A 600 -6.62 22.51 9.59
CA THR A 600 -7.21 22.75 8.26
C THR A 600 -8.53 22.01 8.08
N TYR A 601 -8.66 20.79 8.59
CA TYR A 601 -9.78 19.89 8.36
C TYR A 601 -10.44 19.42 9.66
N LEU A 602 -11.74 19.18 9.57
CA LEU A 602 -12.55 18.49 10.58
C LEU A 602 -12.65 16.99 10.25
N ALA A 603 -13.06 16.19 11.23
CA ALA A 603 -13.18 14.74 11.12
C ALA A 603 -14.62 14.27 11.33
N ASP A 604 -15.16 13.50 10.37
CA ASP A 604 -16.30 12.63 10.65
C ASP A 604 -15.75 11.40 11.43
N VAL A 605 -16.38 10.98 12.52
CA VAL A 605 -15.96 9.83 13.37
C VAL A 605 -17.20 9.02 13.78
N VAL A 606 -17.05 7.69 13.94
CA VAL A 606 -18.09 6.80 14.48
C VAL A 606 -17.53 5.96 15.62
N GLY A 607 -18.34 5.66 16.64
CA GLY A 607 -17.93 4.78 17.74
C GLY A 607 -19.07 4.43 18.70
N ILE A 608 -18.85 3.40 19.50
CA ILE A 608 -19.72 2.98 20.61
C ILE A 608 -19.41 3.88 21.82
N ILE A 609 -20.41 4.46 22.47
CA ILE A 609 -20.22 5.21 23.72
C ILE A 609 -19.90 4.21 24.84
N LYS A 610 -18.66 4.25 25.35
CA LYS A 610 -18.12 3.40 26.43
C LYS A 610 -18.29 4.02 27.81
N HIS A 611 -18.17 5.35 27.90
CA HIS A 611 -18.34 6.14 29.12
C HIS A 611 -19.07 7.44 28.76
N TYR A 612 -19.93 7.92 29.65
CA TYR A 612 -20.75 9.12 29.45
C TYR A 612 -20.94 9.88 30.76
N GLU A 613 -20.64 11.17 30.73
CA GLU A 613 -20.80 12.13 31.82
C GLU A 613 -21.87 13.15 31.40
N PRO A 614 -23.05 13.15 32.05
CA PRO A 614 -24.15 14.07 31.74
C PRO A 614 -23.77 15.55 31.85
N LEU A 615 -24.64 16.40 31.29
CA LEU A 615 -24.46 17.85 31.21
C LEU A 615 -24.04 18.47 32.55
N THR A 616 -22.81 18.98 32.57
CA THR A 616 -22.18 19.56 33.74
C THR A 616 -21.93 21.05 33.52
N ASN A 617 -22.39 21.89 34.47
CA ASN A 617 -22.06 23.30 34.51
C ASN A 617 -20.65 23.49 35.10
N LEU A 618 -19.84 24.36 34.49
CA LEU A 618 -18.52 24.74 34.98
C LEU A 618 -18.28 26.25 34.81
N VAL A 619 -17.23 26.75 35.45
CA VAL A 619 -16.71 28.10 35.20
C VAL A 619 -15.39 27.95 34.47
N ASN A 620 -15.22 28.64 33.35
CA ASN A 620 -14.01 28.56 32.53
C ASN A 620 -12.84 29.33 33.20
N ARG A 621 -11.65 29.26 32.60
CA ARG A 621 -10.45 29.95 33.14
C ARG A 621 -10.52 31.49 33.10
N LEU A 622 -11.52 32.05 32.43
CA LEU A 622 -11.78 33.50 32.31
C LEU A 622 -12.87 33.99 33.27
N GLY A 623 -13.57 33.06 33.96
CA GLY A 623 -14.67 33.37 34.88
C GLY A 623 -16.06 33.22 34.26
N ASP A 624 -16.19 32.85 32.99
CA ASP A 624 -17.49 32.70 32.33
C ASP A 624 -18.12 31.33 32.65
N PRO A 625 -19.46 31.28 32.85
CA PRO A 625 -20.17 30.01 32.94
C PRO A 625 -20.17 29.30 31.58
N GLN A 626 -19.85 28.00 31.58
CA GLN A 626 -19.95 27.12 30.43
C GLN A 626 -20.66 25.82 30.82
N LYS A 627 -21.14 25.09 29.81
CA LYS A 627 -21.67 23.73 30.00
C LYS A 627 -20.86 22.75 29.17
N GLN A 628 -20.64 21.55 29.69
CA GLN A 628 -19.98 20.48 28.94
C GLN A 628 -20.72 19.15 29.11
N VAL A 629 -20.58 18.30 28.11
CA VAL A 629 -20.82 16.86 28.19
C VAL A 629 -19.51 16.17 27.82
N LYS A 630 -19.13 15.15 28.57
CA LYS A 630 -17.93 14.34 28.30
C LYS A 630 -18.29 12.89 28.06
N MET A 631 -17.58 12.26 27.14
CA MET A 631 -17.78 10.84 26.84
C MET A 631 -16.52 10.22 26.26
N ILE A 632 -16.42 8.90 26.33
CA ILE A 632 -15.39 8.13 25.64
C ILE A 632 -16.09 7.27 24.60
N ILE A 633 -15.70 7.43 23.33
CA ILE A 633 -16.17 6.53 22.25
C ILE A 633 -15.07 5.54 21.88
N THR A 634 -15.48 4.34 21.46
CA THR A 634 -14.56 3.26 21.08
C THR A 634 -14.98 2.57 19.78
N TYR A 635 -14.00 2.03 19.07
CA TYR A 635 -14.18 1.13 17.92
C TYR A 635 -13.63 -0.27 18.23
N GLY A 636 -13.53 -0.65 19.51
CA GLY A 636 -12.90 -1.89 19.99
C GLY A 636 -11.53 -1.62 20.61
N ARG A 637 -10.45 -1.95 19.90
CA ARG A 637 -9.05 -1.86 20.38
C ARG A 637 -8.52 -0.43 20.63
N SER A 638 -9.33 0.59 20.39
CA SER A 638 -8.96 2.00 20.57
C SER A 638 -10.16 2.79 21.12
N SER A 639 -9.87 3.79 21.94
CA SER A 639 -10.84 4.73 22.51
C SER A 639 -10.36 6.16 22.28
N VAL A 640 -11.29 7.11 22.19
CA VAL A 640 -11.00 8.54 22.09
C VAL A 640 -11.96 9.34 22.97
N ASN A 641 -11.44 10.39 23.60
CA ASN A 641 -12.22 11.31 24.44
C ASN A 641 -13.03 12.25 23.54
N VAL A 642 -14.22 12.63 23.99
CA VAL A 642 -15.09 13.58 23.28
C VAL A 642 -15.67 14.56 24.30
N THR A 643 -15.54 15.85 24.04
CA THR A 643 -16.08 16.93 24.88
C THR A 643 -16.94 17.87 24.04
N PHE A 644 -18.25 17.87 24.30
CA PHE A 644 -19.21 18.80 23.69
C PHE A 644 -19.47 19.97 24.64
N TRP A 645 -19.75 21.14 24.06
CA TRP A 645 -19.87 22.41 24.79
C TRP A 645 -21.21 23.12 24.57
N ASP A 646 -21.64 23.83 25.62
CA ASP A 646 -22.74 24.79 25.64
C ASP A 646 -24.03 24.26 24.98
N THR A 647 -24.72 25.03 24.14
CA THR A 647 -26.01 24.61 23.54
C THR A 647 -25.92 23.32 22.72
N PHE A 648 -24.75 22.98 22.16
CA PHE A 648 -24.56 21.70 21.48
C PHE A 648 -24.51 20.52 22.47
N ALA A 649 -23.93 20.73 23.66
CA ALA A 649 -23.96 19.76 24.75
C ALA A 649 -25.37 19.60 25.34
N GLU A 650 -26.13 20.69 25.48
CA GLU A 650 -27.53 20.65 25.95
C GLU A 650 -28.43 19.83 25.01
N ASN A 651 -28.35 20.08 23.70
CA ASN A 651 -29.11 19.32 22.70
C ASN A 651 -28.70 17.84 22.68
N PHE A 652 -27.39 17.57 22.78
CA PHE A 652 -26.89 16.19 22.85
C PHE A 652 -27.40 15.44 24.08
N ASP A 653 -27.30 16.04 25.28
CA ASP A 653 -27.75 15.42 26.53
C ASP A 653 -29.24 15.11 26.48
N LYS A 654 -30.04 16.06 25.96
CA LYS A 654 -31.48 15.87 25.74
C LYS A 654 -31.76 14.66 24.83
N GLU A 655 -31.20 14.61 23.63
CA GLU A 655 -31.44 13.50 22.70
C GLU A 655 -30.90 12.17 23.26
N MET A 656 -29.75 12.17 23.93
CA MET A 656 -29.13 10.98 24.54
C MET A 656 -30.02 10.35 25.63
N ASN A 657 -30.77 11.18 26.37
CA ASN A 657 -31.76 10.75 27.36
C ASN A 657 -33.04 10.17 26.71
N GLU A 658 -33.35 10.53 25.47
CA GLU A 658 -34.50 9.99 24.70
C GLU A 658 -34.17 8.67 23.97
N VAL A 659 -32.88 8.28 23.84
CA VAL A 659 -32.48 7.03 23.15
C VAL A 659 -32.82 5.77 23.95
N VAL A 660 -33.75 4.98 23.43
CA VAL A 660 -34.17 3.67 23.98
C VAL A 660 -33.14 2.56 23.71
N GLU A 661 -32.55 2.52 22.52
CA GLU A 661 -31.71 1.40 22.07
C GLU A 661 -30.24 1.55 22.54
N LYS A 662 -29.75 0.58 23.34
CA LYS A 662 -28.42 0.57 23.95
C LYS A 662 -27.60 -0.66 23.52
N PRO A 663 -26.25 -0.62 23.54
CA PRO A 663 -25.39 0.55 23.84
C PRO A 663 -25.52 1.60 22.72
N VAL A 664 -25.26 2.88 23.00
CA VAL A 664 -25.45 3.93 21.99
C VAL A 664 -24.25 3.95 21.03
N ILE A 665 -24.51 3.94 19.73
CA ILE A 665 -23.51 4.19 18.69
C ILE A 665 -23.68 5.62 18.19
N LEU A 666 -22.60 6.37 18.25
CA LEU A 666 -22.53 7.79 17.94
C LEU A 666 -21.77 8.01 16.64
N ILE A 667 -22.39 8.69 15.69
CA ILE A 667 -21.74 9.37 14.57
C ILE A 667 -21.53 10.84 14.96
N ILE A 668 -20.29 11.32 14.86
CA ILE A 668 -19.95 12.74 14.99
C ILE A 668 -19.43 13.21 13.64
N ALA A 669 -20.21 13.99 12.90
CA ALA A 669 -19.79 14.59 11.65
C ALA A 669 -19.10 15.94 11.92
N SER A 670 -18.03 16.25 11.19
CA SER A 670 -17.27 17.51 11.32
C SER A 670 -16.84 17.87 12.76
N SER A 671 -16.29 16.91 13.50
CA SER A 671 -15.63 17.16 14.80
C SER A 671 -14.26 17.84 14.65
N ARG A 672 -13.86 18.63 15.65
CA ARG A 672 -12.49 19.14 15.75
C ARG A 672 -11.65 18.15 16.56
N VAL A 673 -10.48 17.78 16.04
CA VAL A 673 -9.53 16.91 16.74
C VAL A 673 -8.47 17.76 17.44
N GLY A 674 -8.21 17.49 18.72
CA GLY A 674 -7.24 18.22 19.54
C GLY A 674 -6.53 17.31 20.55
N LEU A 675 -5.67 17.92 21.37
CA LEU A 675 -5.05 17.26 22.52
C LEU A 675 -5.57 17.86 23.82
N TRP A 676 -5.89 17.00 24.78
CA TRP A 676 -6.16 17.35 26.16
C TRP A 676 -5.41 16.35 27.06
N ASN A 677 -4.59 16.84 27.99
CA ASN A 677 -3.72 16.02 28.84
C ASN A 677 -2.87 14.98 28.05
N GLU A 678 -2.30 15.38 26.90
CA GLU A 678 -1.53 14.54 25.97
C GLU A 678 -2.32 13.41 25.25
N GLU A 679 -3.60 13.23 25.59
CA GLU A 679 -4.54 12.34 24.90
C GLU A 679 -5.33 13.07 23.81
N VAL A 680 -5.89 12.31 22.87
CA VAL A 680 -6.73 12.85 21.79
C VAL A 680 -8.13 13.14 22.32
N ASP A 681 -8.61 14.36 22.09
CA ASP A 681 -9.97 14.81 22.42
C ASP A 681 -10.67 15.35 21.17
N LEU A 682 -11.94 14.97 20.98
CA LEU A 682 -12.83 15.48 19.95
C LEU A 682 -13.76 16.54 20.51
N SER A 683 -13.70 17.76 19.97
CA SER A 683 -14.58 18.85 20.39
C SER A 683 -15.61 19.21 19.31
N SER A 684 -16.77 19.71 19.74
CA SER A 684 -17.71 20.36 18.83
C SER A 684 -17.16 21.70 18.31
N VAL A 685 -17.59 22.07 17.10
CA VAL A 685 -17.46 23.38 16.45
C VAL A 685 -18.78 23.69 15.72
N GLY A 686 -18.96 24.89 15.19
CA GLY A 686 -20.22 25.29 14.55
C GLY A 686 -20.69 24.40 13.39
N ALA A 687 -19.78 23.65 12.75
CA ALA A 687 -20.10 22.71 11.67
C ALA A 687 -20.37 21.26 12.13
N THR A 688 -20.20 20.97 13.43
CA THR A 688 -20.34 19.63 13.98
C THR A 688 -21.81 19.23 14.05
N GLN A 689 -22.12 17.99 13.69
CA GLN A 689 -23.45 17.39 13.87
C GLN A 689 -23.30 16.00 14.47
N PHE A 690 -24.19 15.61 15.38
CA PHE A 690 -24.23 14.26 15.92
C PHE A 690 -25.45 13.49 15.38
N TYR A 691 -25.35 12.15 15.37
CA TYR A 691 -26.44 11.25 15.04
C TYR A 691 -26.33 10.00 15.93
N LEU A 692 -27.42 9.65 16.61
CA LEU A 692 -27.50 8.53 17.56
C LEU A 692 -28.17 7.34 16.87
N ASN A 693 -27.52 6.17 16.87
CA ASN A 693 -27.99 4.92 16.26
C ASN A 693 -28.52 5.08 14.82
N TYR A 694 -27.92 6.00 14.05
CA TYR A 694 -28.40 6.37 12.71
C TYR A 694 -28.45 5.17 11.75
N ASN A 695 -29.49 5.08 10.90
CA ASN A 695 -29.61 4.02 9.91
C ASN A 695 -28.55 4.18 8.80
N HIS A 696 -27.38 3.59 9.06
CA HIS A 696 -26.21 3.66 8.20
C HIS A 696 -25.41 2.36 8.38
N TYR A 697 -24.94 1.78 7.29
CA TYR A 697 -24.22 0.50 7.27
C TYR A 697 -23.05 0.41 8.28
N SER A 698 -22.34 1.52 8.54
CA SER A 698 -21.35 1.59 9.64
C SER A 698 -21.89 1.24 11.03
N VAL A 699 -23.08 1.75 11.34
CA VAL A 699 -23.75 1.53 12.63
C VAL A 699 -24.27 0.09 12.69
N LEU A 700 -24.82 -0.43 11.59
CA LEU A 700 -25.24 -1.82 11.48
C LEU A 700 -24.07 -2.81 11.65
N GLN A 701 -22.91 -2.53 11.07
CA GLN A 701 -21.71 -3.37 11.26
C GLN A 701 -21.16 -3.28 12.70
N LEU A 702 -21.18 -2.10 13.34
CA LEU A 702 -20.82 -1.98 14.76
C LEU A 702 -21.84 -2.69 15.68
N ARG A 703 -23.14 -2.64 15.36
CA ARG A 703 -24.18 -3.43 16.02
C ARG A 703 -23.90 -4.93 15.94
N LYS A 704 -23.54 -5.42 14.76
CA LYS A 704 -23.22 -6.83 14.55
C LYS A 704 -21.94 -7.27 15.26
N ARG A 705 -20.91 -6.41 15.32
CA ARG A 705 -19.71 -6.68 16.14
C ARG A 705 -20.04 -6.75 17.64
N LEU A 706 -20.97 -5.94 18.13
CA LEU A 706 -21.46 -6.01 19.52
C LEU A 706 -22.21 -7.31 19.87
N THR A 707 -22.72 -8.06 18.89
CA THR A 707 -23.31 -9.40 19.13
C THR A 707 -22.29 -10.53 19.04
N GLN A 708 -21.00 -10.24 18.80
CA GLN A 708 -19.92 -11.24 18.81
C GLN A 708 -19.42 -11.47 20.24
N VAL A 709 -19.32 -12.75 20.62
CA VAL A 709 -18.85 -13.18 21.95
C VAL A 709 -17.41 -12.70 22.18
N GLY A 710 -17.15 -12.09 23.34
CA GLY A 710 -15.83 -11.58 23.73
C GLY A 710 -15.52 -10.14 23.29
N PHE A 711 -16.11 -9.62 22.22
CA PHE A 711 -15.86 -8.23 21.77
C PHE A 711 -16.31 -7.19 22.81
N THR A 712 -17.44 -7.43 23.47
CA THR A 712 -17.92 -6.61 24.58
C THR A 712 -16.95 -6.66 25.77
N ASP A 713 -16.43 -7.83 26.13
CA ASP A 713 -15.49 -7.98 27.25
C ASP A 713 -14.16 -7.26 26.98
N GLN A 714 -13.64 -7.35 25.75
CA GLN A 714 -12.44 -6.60 25.31
C GLN A 714 -12.62 -5.08 25.47
N ILE A 715 -13.79 -4.57 25.10
CA ILE A 715 -14.11 -3.13 25.22
C ILE A 715 -13.99 -2.64 26.68
N TYR A 716 -14.14 -3.50 27.69
CA TYR A 716 -14.15 -3.12 29.12
C TYR A 716 -12.95 -3.65 29.96
N ALA A 717 -11.87 -4.19 29.35
CA ALA A 717 -10.70 -4.79 30.04
C ALA A 717 -9.50 -3.82 30.39
N LYS A 718 -8.42 -4.34 31.04
CA LYS A 718 -7.20 -3.62 31.52
C LYS A 718 -5.89 -4.47 31.39
N ASP A 719 -4.70 -3.86 31.17
CA ASP A 719 -3.42 -4.53 30.74
C ASP A 719 -2.24 -4.65 31.76
N LYS A 720 -1.28 -5.60 31.55
CA LYS A 720 0.10 -5.72 32.15
C LYS A 720 1.02 -6.85 31.54
N HIS A 721 2.37 -6.71 31.59
CA HIS A 721 3.43 -7.61 31.00
C HIS A 721 3.95 -8.78 31.91
N SER A 722 4.62 -9.82 31.34
CA SER A 722 5.25 -10.99 32.05
C SER A 722 6.39 -11.71 31.28
N THR A 723 7.15 -12.59 31.95
CA THR A 723 8.17 -13.54 31.42
C THR A 723 7.59 -14.78 30.70
N VAL A 724 8.44 -15.52 29.96
CA VAL A 724 8.11 -16.68 29.12
C VAL A 724 8.39 -18.01 29.85
N GLU A 725 7.45 -18.96 29.81
CA GLU A 725 7.50 -20.24 30.55
C GLU A 725 7.61 -21.46 29.63
N LEU A 726 8.14 -22.60 30.13
CA LEU A 726 8.18 -23.90 29.44
C LEU A 726 7.02 -24.78 29.93
N LEU A 727 6.17 -25.25 29.02
CA LEU A 727 4.91 -25.93 29.33
C LEU A 727 4.72 -27.21 28.50
N LYS A 728 3.96 -28.16 29.04
CA LYS A 728 3.44 -29.34 28.32
C LYS A 728 2.16 -29.01 27.54
N VAL A 729 1.83 -29.83 26.53
CA VAL A 729 0.65 -29.62 25.66
C VAL A 729 -0.65 -29.49 26.46
N ALA A 730 -0.89 -30.37 27.44
CA ALA A 730 -2.10 -30.29 28.26
C ALA A 730 -2.19 -29.00 29.09
N ALA A 731 -1.05 -28.39 29.47
CA ALA A 731 -1.06 -27.08 30.13
C ALA A 731 -1.34 -25.95 29.12
N ILE A 732 -0.76 -26.03 27.93
CA ILE A 732 -0.94 -25.06 26.82
C ILE A 732 -2.40 -25.01 26.33
N GLN A 733 -3.09 -26.15 26.34
CA GLN A 733 -4.53 -26.26 26.02
C GLN A 733 -5.46 -25.70 27.10
N ASN A 734 -4.96 -25.44 28.32
CA ASN A 734 -5.73 -24.98 29.48
C ASN A 734 -5.23 -23.64 30.04
N LEU A 735 -4.53 -22.83 29.22
CA LEU A 735 -4.05 -21.49 29.63
C LEU A 735 -5.19 -20.50 29.80
N GLY A 736 -5.07 -19.61 30.81
CA GLY A 736 -6.02 -18.53 31.05
C GLY A 736 -5.80 -17.29 30.17
N LYS A 737 -6.74 -16.35 30.23
CA LYS A 737 -6.75 -15.11 29.42
C LYS A 737 -5.50 -14.24 29.63
N GLU A 738 -4.82 -14.38 30.77
CA GLU A 738 -3.55 -13.73 31.08
C GLU A 738 -2.39 -14.12 30.15
N TYR A 739 -2.49 -15.23 29.40
CA TYR A 739 -1.48 -15.65 28.42
C TYR A 739 -1.71 -15.10 27.01
N ILE A 740 -2.80 -14.38 26.74
CA ILE A 740 -3.04 -13.79 25.42
C ILE A 740 -1.91 -12.80 25.07
N GLU A 741 -1.38 -12.94 23.85
CA GLU A 741 -0.20 -12.23 23.33
C GLU A 741 1.13 -12.52 24.05
N ARG A 742 1.17 -13.53 24.94
CA ARG A 742 2.42 -14.05 25.53
C ARG A 742 3.02 -15.17 24.68
N GLU A 743 4.31 -15.38 24.86
CA GLU A 743 5.01 -16.55 24.33
C GLU A 743 5.23 -17.60 25.41
N VAL A 744 5.27 -18.87 25.01
CA VAL A 744 5.61 -20.04 25.84
C VAL A 744 6.53 -20.97 25.05
N PHE A 745 7.29 -21.83 25.72
CA PHE A 745 8.05 -22.92 25.12
C PHE A 745 7.34 -24.26 25.31
N ALA A 746 7.57 -25.19 24.40
CA ALA A 746 7.11 -26.58 24.47
C ALA A 746 8.16 -27.53 23.89
N HIS A 747 8.23 -28.75 24.44
CA HIS A 747 9.00 -29.88 23.88
C HIS A 747 8.03 -30.77 23.11
N LEU A 748 8.14 -30.81 21.79
CA LEU A 748 7.14 -31.40 20.89
C LEU A 748 7.77 -32.33 19.85
N ASN A 749 7.09 -33.43 19.52
CA ASN A 749 7.42 -34.31 18.41
C ASN A 749 6.50 -33.99 17.22
N ILE A 750 7.02 -33.93 15.99
CA ILE A 750 6.17 -33.84 14.78
C ILE A 750 5.60 -35.23 14.50
N HIS A 751 4.28 -35.39 14.62
CA HIS A 751 3.59 -36.65 14.36
C HIS A 751 3.22 -36.80 12.90
N SER A 752 2.68 -35.75 12.28
CA SER A 752 2.38 -35.70 10.84
C SER A 752 2.40 -34.27 10.29
N MET A 753 2.54 -34.13 8.97
CA MET A 753 2.34 -32.87 8.26
C MET A 753 0.97 -32.80 7.60
N GLU A 754 0.39 -31.59 7.56
CA GLU A 754 -0.79 -31.34 6.74
C GLU A 754 -0.34 -31.14 5.29
N GLU A 755 -0.38 -32.22 4.49
CA GLU A 755 -0.06 -32.14 3.07
C GLU A 755 -1.08 -31.24 2.35
N THR A 756 -0.59 -30.14 1.79
CA THR A 756 -1.41 -29.14 1.08
C THR A 756 -0.84 -28.89 -0.31
N GLU A 757 -1.72 -28.62 -1.28
CA GLU A 757 -1.33 -28.31 -2.66
C GLU A 757 -0.42 -27.08 -2.79
N LYS A 758 -0.38 -26.21 -1.77
CA LYS A 758 0.37 -24.96 -1.72
C LYS A 758 1.16 -24.82 -0.41
N TRP A 759 2.19 -25.67 -0.25
CA TRP A 759 3.14 -25.65 0.87
C TRP A 759 4.07 -24.40 0.91
N TYR A 760 3.95 -23.51 -0.07
CA TYR A 760 4.62 -22.21 -0.13
C TYR A 760 3.68 -21.12 -0.70
N SER A 761 3.94 -19.87 -0.31
CA SER A 761 3.36 -18.67 -0.93
C SER A 761 4.34 -18.00 -1.87
N THR A 762 3.83 -17.36 -2.94
CA THR A 762 4.64 -16.54 -3.86
C THR A 762 4.66 -15.09 -3.39
N ILE A 763 5.83 -14.55 -3.10
CA ILE A 763 5.97 -13.29 -2.35
C ILE A 763 6.84 -12.24 -3.06
N CYS A 764 6.62 -10.98 -2.68
CA CYS A 764 7.43 -9.84 -3.11
C CYS A 764 8.83 -9.85 -2.48
N THR A 765 9.88 -9.73 -3.28
CA THR A 765 11.28 -9.59 -2.82
C THR A 765 11.55 -8.31 -2.01
N ALA A 766 10.75 -7.26 -2.13
CA ALA A 766 10.92 -6.00 -1.38
C ALA A 766 10.17 -5.94 -0.05
N CYS A 767 8.97 -6.53 0.03
CA CYS A 767 8.06 -6.33 1.16
C CYS A 767 7.41 -7.61 1.69
N GLU A 768 7.81 -8.76 1.15
CA GLU A 768 7.43 -10.11 1.60
C GLU A 768 5.92 -10.43 1.58
N GLN A 769 5.09 -9.53 1.03
CA GLN A 769 3.66 -9.76 0.84
C GLN A 769 3.42 -10.74 -0.30
N GLU A 770 2.39 -11.57 -0.15
CA GLU A 770 1.93 -12.49 -1.19
C GLU A 770 1.49 -11.70 -2.44
N LEU A 771 1.87 -12.20 -3.61
CA LEU A 771 1.63 -11.55 -4.89
C LEU A 771 0.33 -12.01 -5.52
N LYS A 772 -0.26 -11.12 -6.31
CA LYS A 772 -1.35 -11.49 -7.22
C LYS A 772 -0.78 -11.70 -8.62
N ILE A 773 -1.47 -12.52 -9.41
CA ILE A 773 -1.28 -12.55 -10.86
C ILE A 773 -2.26 -11.54 -11.44
N ASP A 774 -1.76 -10.63 -12.25
CA ASP A 774 -2.48 -9.52 -12.88
C ASP A 774 -2.00 -9.42 -14.32
N GLU A 775 -2.90 -9.56 -15.29
CA GLU A 775 -2.58 -9.70 -16.73
C GLU A 775 -1.50 -10.76 -17.04
N GLY A 776 -1.44 -11.85 -16.24
CA GLY A 776 -0.43 -12.90 -16.35
C GLY A 776 0.92 -12.59 -15.68
N ASN A 777 1.10 -11.37 -15.15
CA ASN A 777 2.31 -10.92 -14.46
C ASN A 777 2.15 -10.98 -12.93
N TYR A 778 3.25 -11.23 -12.19
CA TYR A 778 3.19 -11.16 -10.72
C TYR A 778 3.28 -9.72 -10.22
N TYR A 779 2.15 -9.15 -9.81
CA TYR A 779 2.06 -7.77 -9.35
C TYR A 779 2.06 -7.67 -7.81
N CYS A 780 2.86 -6.73 -7.29
CA CYS A 780 2.89 -6.41 -5.86
C CYS A 780 2.14 -5.11 -5.56
N ARG A 781 0.93 -5.23 -5.01
CA ARG A 781 0.10 -4.07 -4.58
C ARG A 781 0.81 -3.14 -3.59
N ASN A 782 1.60 -3.69 -2.66
CA ASN A 782 2.29 -2.89 -1.63
C ASN A 782 3.54 -2.14 -2.16
N CYS A 783 4.18 -2.65 -3.21
CA CYS A 783 5.34 -2.00 -3.83
C CYS A 783 5.00 -1.22 -5.11
N ASP A 784 3.77 -1.37 -5.62
CA ASP A 784 3.32 -0.86 -6.91
C ASP A 784 4.32 -1.15 -8.05
N ARG A 785 4.54 -2.44 -8.30
CA ARG A 785 5.45 -2.91 -9.35
C ARG A 785 5.14 -4.31 -9.85
N ILE A 786 5.72 -4.65 -10.99
CA ILE A 786 5.72 -6.00 -11.56
C ILE A 786 7.02 -6.72 -11.18
N LEU A 787 6.90 -7.92 -10.63
CA LEU A 787 8.04 -8.80 -10.35
C LEU A 787 8.13 -9.87 -11.46
N PRO A 788 9.14 -9.84 -12.34
CA PRO A 788 9.31 -10.88 -13.36
C PRO A 788 9.59 -12.24 -12.72
N HIS A 789 10.32 -12.26 -11.60
CA HIS A 789 10.73 -13.50 -10.92
C HIS A 789 10.56 -13.37 -9.39
N PRO A 790 9.38 -13.71 -8.86
CA PRO A 790 9.10 -13.56 -7.43
C PRO A 790 9.61 -14.72 -6.58
N ASP A 791 9.96 -14.41 -5.34
CA ASP A 791 10.49 -15.33 -4.34
C ASP A 791 9.38 -16.23 -3.76
N LYS A 792 9.75 -17.22 -2.94
CA LYS A 792 8.85 -18.23 -2.37
C LYS A 792 9.16 -18.42 -0.89
N LYS A 793 8.15 -18.40 -0.02
CA LYS A 793 8.28 -18.61 1.43
C LYS A 793 7.42 -19.76 1.91
N PHE A 794 7.92 -20.57 2.84
CA PHE A 794 7.14 -21.68 3.42
C PHE A 794 6.03 -21.17 4.35
N ASN A 795 4.92 -21.92 4.35
CA ASN A 795 3.85 -21.78 5.33
C ASN A 795 3.17 -23.16 5.48
N ILE A 796 3.52 -23.89 6.54
CA ILE A 796 3.15 -25.31 6.70
C ILE A 796 2.49 -25.52 8.07
N SER A 797 1.38 -26.25 8.10
CA SER A 797 0.80 -26.77 9.33
C SER A 797 1.37 -28.16 9.65
N VAL A 798 1.65 -28.41 10.92
CA VAL A 798 2.06 -29.73 11.42
C VAL A 798 1.20 -30.12 12.62
N ILE A 799 0.96 -31.42 12.80
CA ILE A 799 0.41 -31.98 14.03
C ILE A 799 1.60 -32.40 14.90
N VAL A 800 1.63 -31.89 16.12
CA VAL A 800 2.74 -32.07 17.07
C VAL A 800 2.22 -32.37 18.46
N GLY A 801 2.91 -33.24 19.19
CA GLY A 801 2.49 -33.66 20.52
C GLY A 801 3.62 -34.01 21.48
N ASP A 802 3.24 -34.14 22.75
CA ASP A 802 4.05 -34.70 23.84
C ASP A 802 3.31 -35.87 24.51
N ASP A 803 3.75 -36.33 25.69
CA ASP A 803 3.11 -37.40 26.45
C ASP A 803 1.76 -37.00 27.08
N THR A 804 1.31 -35.77 26.91
CA THR A 804 0.06 -35.22 27.45
C THR A 804 -0.98 -34.81 26.41
N GLY A 805 -0.62 -34.74 25.13
CA GLY A 805 -1.58 -34.52 24.04
C GLY A 805 -0.98 -34.00 22.74
N ASP A 806 -1.86 -33.76 21.76
CA ASP A 806 -1.54 -33.22 20.43
C ASP A 806 -2.13 -31.81 20.23
N ILE A 807 -1.41 -30.97 19.49
CA ILE A 807 -1.87 -29.66 18.97
C ILE A 807 -1.42 -29.48 17.52
N GLN A 808 -2.11 -28.60 16.78
CA GLN A 808 -1.69 -28.18 15.45
C GLN A 808 -0.81 -26.92 15.58
N VAL A 809 0.32 -26.89 14.89
CA VAL A 809 1.24 -25.73 14.90
C VAL A 809 1.51 -25.28 13.47
N ARG A 810 1.37 -23.96 13.23
CA ARG A 810 1.82 -23.32 11.98
C ARG A 810 3.29 -22.92 12.07
N LEU A 811 4.08 -23.43 11.14
CA LEU A 811 5.50 -23.13 10.94
C LEU A 811 5.65 -22.22 9.72
N GLY A 812 6.22 -21.03 9.93
CA GLY A 812 6.53 -20.10 8.85
C GLY A 812 7.91 -20.34 8.24
N ASP A 813 8.27 -19.54 7.22
CA ASP A 813 9.53 -19.62 6.48
C ASP A 813 10.76 -19.78 7.38
N GLN A 814 10.92 -18.91 8.40
CA GLN A 814 12.06 -18.96 9.32
C GLN A 814 12.12 -20.29 10.09
N GLN A 815 10.98 -20.80 10.55
CA GLN A 815 10.93 -22.03 11.34
C GLN A 815 11.26 -23.25 10.48
N ILE A 816 10.64 -23.38 9.29
CA ILE A 816 10.93 -24.47 8.36
C ILE A 816 12.38 -24.44 7.90
N ARG A 817 12.91 -23.26 7.55
CA ARG A 817 14.31 -23.12 7.16
C ARG A 817 15.28 -23.48 8.28
N THR A 818 14.95 -23.18 9.54
CA THR A 818 15.78 -23.53 10.70
C THR A 818 15.95 -25.05 10.86
N VAL A 819 14.96 -25.84 10.44
CA VAL A 819 15.02 -27.31 10.54
C VAL A 819 15.44 -28.01 9.23
N VAL A 820 15.21 -27.41 8.06
CA VAL A 820 15.55 -27.97 6.73
C VAL A 820 16.89 -27.45 6.17
N GLY A 821 17.29 -26.21 6.48
CA GLY A 821 18.46 -25.54 5.92
C GLY A 821 18.25 -24.90 4.53
N ASN A 822 17.27 -25.36 3.76
CA ASN A 822 16.98 -24.89 2.39
C ASN A 822 15.77 -23.93 2.31
N ARG A 823 15.75 -23.06 1.29
CA ARG A 823 14.64 -22.16 0.95
C ARG A 823 13.62 -22.86 0.04
N ALA A 824 12.36 -22.40 0.02
CA ALA A 824 11.31 -22.98 -0.81
C ALA A 824 11.65 -22.95 -2.31
N VAL A 825 12.30 -21.88 -2.79
CA VAL A 825 12.82 -21.78 -4.17
C VAL A 825 13.83 -22.87 -4.54
N HIS A 826 14.62 -23.38 -3.60
CA HIS A 826 15.60 -24.44 -3.86
C HIS A 826 14.93 -25.80 -3.94
N ILE A 827 14.02 -26.09 -3.01
CA ILE A 827 13.23 -27.33 -3.04
C ILE A 827 12.41 -27.41 -4.34
N LEU A 828 11.87 -26.29 -4.83
CA LEU A 828 11.18 -26.23 -6.13
C LEU A 828 12.07 -26.57 -7.34
N LYS A 829 13.38 -26.32 -7.29
CA LYS A 829 14.31 -26.79 -8.35
C LYS A 829 14.41 -28.32 -8.36
N GLU A 830 14.28 -28.97 -7.20
CA GLU A 830 14.43 -30.43 -7.03
C GLU A 830 13.16 -31.22 -7.42
N VAL A 831 11.95 -30.70 -7.16
CA VAL A 831 10.67 -31.42 -7.44
C VAL A 831 9.99 -31.07 -8.76
N GLY A 832 10.38 -29.99 -9.44
CA GLY A 832 9.78 -29.56 -10.71
C GLY A 832 8.41 -28.87 -10.56
N GLN A 833 7.69 -28.68 -11.68
CA GLN A 833 6.33 -28.12 -11.67
C GLN A 833 5.28 -29.23 -11.46
N ALA A 834 5.03 -29.63 -10.22
CA ALA A 834 3.78 -30.27 -9.83
C ALA A 834 3.57 -30.21 -8.31
N THR A 835 2.37 -29.74 -7.93
CA THR A 835 1.45 -30.04 -6.79
C THR A 835 1.73 -31.13 -5.74
N THR A 836 2.94 -31.69 -5.65
CA THR A 836 3.32 -32.75 -4.72
C THR A 836 4.06 -32.19 -3.51
N PHE A 837 3.83 -32.77 -2.33
CA PHE A 837 4.46 -32.33 -1.09
C PHE A 837 5.92 -32.82 -1.01
N PRO A 838 6.92 -31.95 -0.78
CA PRO A 838 8.33 -32.35 -0.84
C PRO A 838 8.74 -33.39 0.20
N THR A 839 9.41 -34.46 -0.27
CA THR A 839 9.97 -35.51 0.61
C THR A 839 11.00 -34.97 1.62
N THR A 840 11.69 -33.87 1.28
CA THR A 840 12.59 -33.14 2.18
C THR A 840 11.86 -32.54 3.40
N LEU A 841 10.57 -32.20 3.28
CA LEU A 841 9.73 -31.75 4.39
C LEU A 841 9.18 -32.94 5.19
N GLN A 842 8.71 -34.01 4.51
CA GLN A 842 8.23 -35.24 5.16
C GLN A 842 9.29 -35.85 6.11
N LYS A 843 10.59 -35.73 5.80
CA LYS A 843 11.69 -36.19 6.68
C LYS A 843 11.67 -35.60 8.09
N LEU A 844 10.99 -34.48 8.33
CA LEU A 844 10.88 -33.84 9.65
C LEU A 844 9.88 -34.56 10.58
N GLU A 845 9.01 -35.42 10.05
CA GLU A 845 8.15 -36.28 10.87
C GLU A 845 8.96 -37.21 11.77
N LYS A 846 8.40 -37.54 12.93
CA LYS A 846 8.99 -38.40 13.98
C LYS A 846 10.30 -37.85 14.56
N GLN A 847 10.58 -36.56 14.35
CA GLN A 847 11.68 -35.84 15.01
C GLN A 847 11.16 -34.96 16.15
N ASN A 848 12.03 -34.72 17.13
CA ASN A 848 11.75 -33.95 18.33
C ASN A 848 12.31 -32.52 18.25
N PHE A 849 11.55 -31.55 18.77
CA PHE A 849 11.87 -30.12 18.67
C PHE A 849 11.51 -29.37 19.97
N THR A 850 12.27 -28.32 20.26
CA THR A 850 11.84 -27.26 21.18
C THR A 850 11.20 -26.16 20.35
N VAL A 851 9.93 -25.86 20.62
CA VAL A 851 9.14 -24.88 19.87
C VAL A 851 8.77 -23.73 20.80
N LYS A 852 8.97 -22.50 20.33
CA LYS A 852 8.44 -21.30 20.97
C LYS A 852 7.13 -20.94 20.30
N LEU A 853 6.04 -20.91 21.05
CA LEU A 853 4.69 -20.64 20.58
C LEU A 853 4.23 -19.26 21.07
N ILE A 854 3.52 -18.51 20.23
CA ILE A 854 2.76 -17.34 20.67
C ILE A 854 1.29 -17.74 20.90
N ILE A 855 0.79 -17.42 22.09
CA ILE A 855 -0.59 -17.68 22.49
C ILE A 855 -1.45 -16.51 22.02
N LYS A 856 -2.47 -16.81 21.22
CA LYS A 856 -3.44 -15.82 20.73
C LYS A 856 -4.78 -16.00 21.42
N GLU A 857 -5.60 -14.97 21.38
CA GLU A 857 -6.97 -14.99 21.92
C GLU A 857 -7.77 -16.21 21.43
N VAL A 858 -7.66 -16.55 20.14
CA VAL A 858 -8.33 -17.73 19.56
C VAL A 858 -7.94 -19.06 20.21
N ASN A 859 -6.75 -19.17 20.80
CA ASN A 859 -6.30 -20.39 21.48
C ASN A 859 -6.92 -20.54 22.87
N VAL A 860 -7.24 -19.42 23.54
CA VAL A 860 -7.67 -19.38 24.95
C VAL A 860 -9.18 -19.14 25.10
N VAL A 861 -9.77 -18.32 24.23
CA VAL A 861 -11.19 -17.93 24.27
C VAL A 861 -12.03 -18.83 23.36
N ASN A 862 -11.51 -19.15 22.18
CA ASN A 862 -12.22 -19.97 21.19
C ASN A 862 -11.76 -21.44 21.20
N ASN A 863 -10.81 -21.81 22.07
CA ASN A 863 -10.19 -23.14 22.16
C ASN A 863 -9.71 -23.70 20.80
N VAL A 864 -9.26 -22.83 19.89
CA VAL A 864 -8.74 -23.24 18.59
C VAL A 864 -7.35 -23.86 18.80
N PRO A 865 -7.16 -25.17 18.54
CA PRO A 865 -5.92 -25.89 18.87
C PRO A 865 -4.79 -25.64 17.85
N ILE A 866 -4.87 -24.52 17.11
CA ILE A 866 -3.92 -24.12 16.07
C ILE A 866 -3.05 -22.98 16.59
N TYR A 867 -1.85 -23.31 17.01
CA TYR A 867 -0.87 -22.38 17.58
C TYR A 867 0.10 -21.91 16.49
N LYS A 868 0.79 -20.78 16.72
CA LYS A 868 1.81 -20.26 15.80
C LYS A 868 3.19 -20.36 16.46
N ALA A 869 4.14 -20.97 15.77
CA ALA A 869 5.53 -20.96 16.21
C ALA A 869 6.19 -19.60 15.89
N THR A 870 6.90 -19.04 16.86
CA THR A 870 7.80 -17.88 16.68
C THR A 870 9.26 -18.30 16.56
N ASN A 871 9.66 -19.45 17.12
CA ASN A 871 10.99 -20.03 16.99
C ASN A 871 10.94 -21.57 17.11
N ILE A 872 11.95 -22.27 16.60
CA ILE A 872 12.06 -23.73 16.67
C ILE A 872 13.53 -24.15 16.64
N CYS A 873 13.89 -25.20 17.37
CA CYS A 873 15.16 -25.89 17.19
C CYS A 873 14.99 -27.41 17.34
N LYS A 874 15.87 -28.18 16.71
CA LYS A 874 15.87 -29.65 16.77
C LYS A 874 16.47 -30.14 18.09
N GLY A 875 15.79 -31.09 18.74
CA GLY A 875 16.10 -31.58 20.08
C GLY A 875 15.34 -30.83 21.18
N PHE A 876 15.31 -31.42 22.37
CA PHE A 876 14.78 -30.79 23.59
C PHE A 876 15.91 -30.04 24.31
N ILE A 877 15.73 -28.73 24.49
CA ILE A 877 16.68 -27.81 25.12
C ILE A 877 15.95 -27.04 26.23
N ASP A 878 16.60 -26.79 27.36
CA ASP A 878 16.06 -25.90 28.39
C ASP A 878 16.30 -24.43 28.00
N PRO A 879 15.26 -23.60 27.82
CA PRO A 879 15.41 -22.18 27.47
C PRO A 879 15.95 -21.30 28.62
N ASN A 880 16.06 -21.83 29.85
CA ASN A 880 16.48 -21.08 31.04
C ASN A 880 17.94 -21.30 31.48
N GLU A 881 18.69 -22.21 30.84
CA GLU A 881 20.12 -22.39 31.14
C GLU A 881 20.94 -21.15 30.72
N LYS A 882 21.33 -20.33 31.69
CA LYS A 882 22.28 -19.23 31.48
C LYS A 882 23.70 -19.77 31.38
N LYS A 883 24.37 -19.50 30.25
CA LYS A 883 25.85 -19.52 30.17
C LYS A 883 26.37 -18.22 30.81
N GLU A 884 27.36 -18.34 31.69
CA GLU A 884 27.91 -17.20 32.45
C GLU A 884 28.79 -16.30 31.57
N GLU A 885 28.41 -15.03 31.40
CA GLU A 885 29.34 -13.96 30.99
C GLU A 885 29.17 -12.72 31.90
N THR A 886 30.28 -12.06 32.22
CA THR A 886 30.44 -11.16 33.36
C THR A 886 29.90 -9.74 33.17
N ASN A 887 29.22 -9.22 34.21
CA ASN A 887 28.61 -7.89 34.27
C ASN A 887 29.62 -6.72 34.33
N THR A 888 29.21 -5.54 33.84
CA THR A 888 29.53 -4.24 34.50
C THR A 888 28.41 -3.20 34.24
N SER A 889 28.35 -2.15 35.06
CA SER A 889 27.09 -1.57 35.55
C SER A 889 26.58 -0.27 34.91
N SER A 890 25.29 -0.03 35.16
CA SER A 890 24.42 1.07 34.73
C SER A 890 24.65 2.44 35.41
N GLN A 891 24.04 3.49 34.85
CA GLN A 891 23.45 4.61 35.62
C GLN A 891 22.30 5.30 34.86
N GLN A 892 21.24 5.65 35.58
CA GLN A 892 20.03 6.34 35.10
C GLN A 892 20.09 7.85 35.36
N ASN A 893 19.28 8.67 34.67
CA ASN A 893 18.82 9.94 35.24
C ASN A 893 17.48 10.43 34.62
N THR A 894 16.79 11.27 35.39
CA THR A 894 15.34 11.56 35.32
C THR A 894 14.95 12.80 34.49
N ALA A 895 13.69 12.87 34.06
CA ALA A 895 13.09 14.00 33.36
C ALA A 895 12.29 14.96 34.28
N GLN A 896 12.12 16.21 33.85
CA GLN A 896 11.15 17.17 34.41
C GLN A 896 10.44 17.97 33.30
N THR A 897 9.24 18.45 33.62
CA THR A 897 8.18 18.85 32.68
C THR A 897 8.11 20.34 32.35
N SER A 898 7.55 20.63 31.18
CA SER A 898 7.35 21.95 30.57
C SER A 898 6.17 22.75 31.12
N SER A 899 6.25 24.09 31.03
CA SER A 899 5.10 25.00 31.07
C SER A 899 5.01 25.82 29.78
N SER A 900 3.82 25.91 29.20
CA SER A 900 3.59 26.61 27.92
C SER A 900 2.42 27.58 28.02
N SER A 901 2.65 28.84 27.67
CA SER A 901 1.61 29.79 27.27
C SER A 901 2.11 30.63 26.10
N TYR A 902 1.42 30.55 24.97
CA TYR A 902 1.63 31.43 23.83
C TYR A 902 0.27 31.95 23.36
N HIS A 903 0.09 33.26 23.35
CA HIS A 903 -0.52 33.91 22.19
C HIS A 903 -0.11 35.38 22.07
N LEU A 904 0.57 35.66 20.94
CA LEU A 904 0.65 36.89 20.16
C LEU A 904 0.20 38.22 20.79
N ASP A 905 1.11 39.19 20.81
CA ASP A 905 0.86 40.51 20.20
C ASP A 905 2.16 41.12 19.65
N GLY A 906 2.07 41.94 18.61
CA GLY A 906 3.19 42.75 18.11
C GLY A 906 3.56 42.60 16.63
N MET A 907 2.84 43.28 15.74
CA MET A 907 3.42 43.89 14.53
C MET A 907 2.64 45.15 14.12
N SER A 908 3.08 46.30 14.61
CA SER A 908 2.72 47.61 14.06
C SER A 908 3.77 48.67 14.42
N GLN A 909 4.79 48.82 13.58
CA GLN A 909 5.48 50.11 13.30
C GLN A 909 6.65 49.92 12.32
N LEU A 910 6.49 50.42 11.09
CA LEU A 910 7.56 51.13 10.38
C LEU A 910 6.93 52.35 9.71
N ASN A 911 7.52 53.52 9.95
CA ASN A 911 6.95 54.83 9.63
C ASN A 911 7.19 55.24 8.18
N PHE A 912 6.29 56.09 7.66
CA PHE A 912 6.68 57.20 6.79
C PHE A 912 6.02 58.51 7.26
N GLN A 913 6.85 59.55 7.34
CA GLN A 913 6.51 60.98 7.59
C GLN A 913 5.67 61.54 6.41
N SER A 914 4.95 62.67 6.43
CA SER A 914 4.79 63.88 7.28
C SER A 914 3.59 64.70 6.68
N PRO A 915 3.26 65.96 7.08
CA PRO A 915 3.37 66.67 8.38
C PRO A 915 2.06 67.41 8.81
N MET A 916 1.98 67.88 10.08
CA MET A 916 1.26 69.09 10.57
C MET A 916 -0.28 69.22 10.34
N SER A 917 -1.09 69.88 11.19
CA SER A 917 -0.87 70.76 12.36
C SER A 917 -2.11 70.82 13.29
N THR A 918 -1.89 70.94 14.61
CA THR A 918 -2.66 71.71 15.63
C THR A 918 -4.20 71.91 15.46
N THR A 919 -5.08 71.69 16.45
CA THR A 919 -5.04 72.35 17.78
C THR A 919 -6.02 71.72 18.80
N LYS A 920 -5.54 71.60 20.06
CA LYS A 920 -6.22 71.48 21.38
C LYS A 920 -7.76 71.38 21.51
N MET A 921 -8.17 70.48 22.44
CA MET A 921 -9.08 70.66 23.62
C MET A 921 -10.49 71.27 23.39
N LYS A 922 -11.56 70.88 24.11
CA LYS A 922 -11.64 70.59 25.56
C LYS A 922 -13.02 69.96 25.90
N GLU A 923 -13.10 69.24 27.04
CA GLU A 923 -14.32 68.98 27.87
C GLU A 923 -15.67 68.75 27.14
N HIS A 924 -16.19 67.52 27.10
CA HIS A 924 -16.73 66.86 28.30
C HIS A 924 -16.75 65.32 28.23
#